data_AF-A0A8J7XJV5-F1
#
_entry.id   AF-A0A8J7XJV5-F1
#
_cell.length_a   1.000
_cell.length_b   1.000
_cell.length_c   1.000
_cell.angle_alpha   90.00
_cell.angle_beta   90.00
_cell.angle_gamma   90.00
#
_symmetry.space_group_name_H-M   'P 1'
#
loop_
_entity.id
_entity.type
_entity.pdbx_description
1 polymer ?
#
loop_
_entity_poly.entity_id
_entity_poly.type
_entity_poly.pdbx_seq_one_letter_code
_entity_poly.pdbx_strand_id
1 'polypeptide(L)'
;MVKRKHISCVIIFVALFFSFLEVPVMSDEGQSPGSQPGIMYCHFIPIDEIMQEKEEPDVKSSQVIMTSLYSTEDIYINQSQLIEVWSQNISSEPRKLYHKILVRYPDASLYSNESDRIVINPGMSLRTYFTVPNTGKGIGIFNFTCEVWEEVDPYANRKHDEKIGRYRAKFYQPSGVSPNYYCEDRWHHPSNEYIYETALSAAGGRTTPRDAAIALMNYVHSYVVYDPYYRSRSSDIDVHSQRRGDCNDYADLYIGLARSVNIPTRLALGTAFTYSGSTTTICSPYCYPLRKWGHAWAESYYNGYFHHVDPTGNIMEYPLYYVNSADVHSFHASAYTGCSDTYIEDCFWIRDAECCVNGFQDVTTITDGGYDTEYYCPSDQDNDGICDNFDSDKDGDGIPNSSDGQPCGTGIGFADIPSLFLSNNFHVVGELAKCNDVLGTANISWIYGYKNIARPEGKTDLLLTATEYYTGNLIIVGGPAINPVANEFDQYFDIAYNYDTNPYDPLFQIFADGYSITLDLDNYPNEDICIVYLGRQNNRTILIIWGYGWQGTYAGSVFMSNPQVWTMYSGYHLLLLRWKDTNNNDFIEFSEVYPETIPGSFAAPPTGTPQAVSPIFYNIPALFAGFTFHVVGDSAKCTDVLGTANVSWPFGKEGMARPEGKTDLLLTSYEHSNGNLIPVGGPAINPIANEYNGYFRIFFSYIPHEIFTISCLGENKSISMDPDNYPSEDICIVYLGQHNNQNILLIWGYGWQGTYAGSLIMSSPSIWSYYGYNHLLLIRWHDFNTDGYVQMTEISVETYV
;
A
#
# COMPACT_ATOMS: atom_id res chain seq x y z
N MET A 1 -67.52 -32.05 -11.11
CA MET A 1 -67.73 -30.95 -10.15
C MET A 1 -66.37 -30.33 -9.83
N VAL A 2 -66.27 -29.02 -10.10
CA VAL A 2 -65.53 -27.99 -9.32
C VAL A 2 -63.98 -28.02 -9.29
N LYS A 3 -63.42 -27.15 -10.16
CA LYS A 3 -62.34 -26.14 -9.94
C LYS A 3 -60.89 -26.62 -9.67
N ARG A 4 -59.81 -25.95 -10.08
CA ARG A 4 -59.60 -24.61 -10.69
C ARG A 4 -58.18 -24.52 -11.30
N LYS A 5 -58.13 -23.95 -12.51
CA LYS A 5 -57.13 -23.04 -13.13
C LYS A 5 -55.64 -23.12 -12.73
N HIS A 6 -54.80 -23.51 -13.70
CA HIS A 6 -53.51 -22.86 -13.97
C HIS A 6 -53.64 -22.06 -15.28
N ILE A 7 -53.20 -20.80 -15.28
CA ILE A 7 -53.02 -19.97 -16.47
C ILE A 7 -51.52 -19.85 -16.66
N SER A 8 -51.00 -20.38 -17.77
CA SER A 8 -49.63 -20.16 -18.23
C SER A 8 -49.66 -19.02 -19.24
N CYS A 9 -48.91 -17.95 -18.98
CA CYS A 9 -48.67 -16.87 -19.93
C CYS A 9 -47.51 -17.27 -20.85
N VAL A 10 -47.77 -17.24 -22.16
CA VAL A 10 -46.83 -17.47 -23.26
C VAL A 10 -46.06 -16.17 -23.51
N ILE A 11 -44.73 -16.23 -23.40
CA ILE A 11 -43.81 -15.17 -23.85
C ILE A 11 -43.38 -15.52 -25.28
N ILE A 12 -43.64 -14.61 -26.21
CA ILE A 12 -43.23 -14.71 -27.62
C ILE A 12 -41.82 -14.11 -27.74
N PHE A 13 -40.84 -14.93 -28.09
CA PHE A 13 -39.51 -14.49 -28.53
C PHE A 13 -39.56 -14.26 -30.05
N VAL A 14 -39.33 -13.02 -30.50
CA VAL A 14 -39.06 -12.70 -31.90
C VAL A 14 -37.55 -12.56 -32.05
N ALA A 15 -36.93 -13.52 -32.74
CA ALA A 15 -35.53 -13.47 -33.15
C ALA A 15 -35.44 -12.78 -34.52
N LEU A 16 -34.77 -11.63 -34.59
CA LEU A 16 -34.38 -10.97 -35.85
C LEU A 16 -32.93 -11.36 -36.17
N PHE A 17 -32.78 -12.15 -37.23
CA PHE A 17 -31.52 -12.45 -37.89
C PHE A 17 -31.02 -11.21 -38.64
N PHE A 18 -29.81 -10.73 -38.35
CA PHE A 18 -29.05 -9.88 -39.26
C PHE A 18 -27.87 -10.67 -39.81
N SER A 19 -27.90 -10.87 -41.14
CA SER A 19 -26.84 -11.45 -41.95
C SER A 19 -25.69 -10.46 -42.12
N PHE A 20 -24.47 -10.87 -41.75
CA PHE A 20 -23.23 -10.18 -42.02
C PHE A 20 -22.94 -10.16 -43.53
N LEU A 21 -22.76 -8.96 -44.10
CA LEU A 21 -22.06 -8.77 -45.37
C LEU A 21 -20.58 -8.51 -45.05
N GLU A 22 -19.72 -9.38 -45.57
CA GLU A 22 -18.27 -9.21 -45.56
C GLU A 22 -17.86 -8.04 -46.47
N VAL A 23 -17.00 -7.16 -45.96
CA VAL A 23 -16.25 -6.17 -46.75
C VAL A 23 -14.76 -6.47 -46.58
N PRO A 24 -13.93 -6.40 -47.64
CA PRO A 24 -12.56 -6.90 -47.58
C PRO A 24 -11.63 -5.97 -46.79
N VAL A 25 -10.72 -6.61 -46.05
CA VAL A 25 -9.60 -5.98 -45.34
C VAL A 25 -8.59 -5.43 -46.37
N MET A 26 -8.35 -4.12 -46.35
CA MET A 26 -7.10 -3.53 -46.84
C MET A 26 -6.15 -3.39 -45.67
N SER A 27 -4.98 -4.02 -45.82
CA SER A 27 -3.80 -3.84 -44.98
C SER A 27 -3.20 -2.46 -45.20
N ASP A 28 -2.89 -1.75 -44.12
CA ASP A 28 -1.81 -0.76 -44.15
C ASP A 28 -1.03 -0.79 -42.83
N GLU A 29 0.29 -0.82 -43.01
CA GLU A 29 1.32 -0.79 -42.00
C GLU A 29 1.48 0.63 -41.41
N GLY A 30 1.93 0.70 -40.16
CA GLY A 30 2.86 1.76 -39.76
C GLY A 30 2.34 2.88 -38.83
N GLN A 31 2.97 2.92 -37.66
CA GLN A 31 3.19 4.08 -36.77
C GLN A 31 2.06 4.51 -35.82
N SER A 32 2.34 4.30 -34.53
CA SER A 32 1.68 4.97 -33.41
C SER A 32 2.22 6.40 -33.25
N PRO A 33 1.38 7.45 -33.14
CA PRO A 33 1.81 8.73 -32.60
C PRO A 33 1.36 8.89 -31.14
N GLY A 34 2.28 9.40 -30.34
CA GLY A 34 2.11 9.68 -28.92
C GLY A 34 1.04 10.73 -28.58
N SER A 35 0.77 10.79 -27.29
CA SER A 35 -0.15 11.68 -26.60
C SER A 35 0.06 13.16 -26.94
N GLN A 36 -0.92 13.76 -27.62
CA GLN A 36 -1.22 15.20 -27.54
C GLN A 36 -2.71 15.40 -27.22
N PRO A 37 -3.10 16.41 -26.43
CA PRO A 37 -4.49 16.70 -26.16
C PRO A 37 -5.11 17.49 -27.32
N GLY A 38 -6.18 16.95 -27.91
CA GLY A 38 -7.17 17.70 -28.70
C GLY A 38 -7.02 17.59 -30.22
N ILE A 39 -7.55 16.50 -30.79
CA ILE A 39 -7.94 16.48 -32.22
C ILE A 39 -9.46 16.24 -32.25
N MET A 40 -10.19 17.25 -32.72
CA MET A 40 -11.65 17.27 -32.87
C MET A 40 -12.02 16.74 -34.26
N TYR A 41 -12.88 15.71 -34.33
CA TYR A 41 -13.42 15.19 -35.61
C TYR A 41 -14.85 15.69 -35.80
N CYS A 42 -15.12 16.40 -36.90
CA CYS A 42 -16.47 16.74 -37.35
C CYS A 42 -16.94 15.75 -38.43
N HIS A 43 -18.18 15.26 -38.32
CA HIS A 43 -18.83 14.45 -39.36
C HIS A 43 -20.17 15.07 -39.75
N PHE A 44 -20.40 15.18 -41.07
CA PHE A 44 -21.66 15.62 -41.66
C PHE A 44 -22.54 14.40 -41.91
N ILE A 45 -23.68 14.29 -41.25
CA ILE A 45 -24.63 13.18 -41.46
C ILE A 45 -26.05 13.75 -41.60
N PRO A 46 -26.77 13.45 -42.69
CA PRO A 46 -28.22 13.59 -42.74
C PRO A 46 -28.84 12.50 -41.87
N ILE A 47 -29.62 12.88 -40.85
CA ILE A 47 -30.37 11.91 -40.03
C ILE A 47 -31.82 11.89 -40.50
N ASP A 48 -32.25 10.74 -40.98
CA ASP A 48 -33.66 10.38 -41.10
C ASP A 48 -34.09 9.64 -39.81
N GLU A 49 -35.13 10.17 -39.17
CA GLU A 49 -35.93 9.65 -38.03
C GLU A 49 -35.25 9.49 -36.65
N ILE A 50 -35.77 10.22 -35.64
CA ILE A 50 -36.35 9.66 -34.39
C ILE A 50 -36.95 10.76 -33.46
N MET A 51 -38.17 10.46 -33.02
CA MET A 51 -38.92 10.75 -31.77
C MET A 51 -38.86 12.13 -31.08
N GLN A 52 -40.06 12.70 -30.90
CA GLN A 52 -40.41 13.82 -30.04
C GLN A 52 -40.47 13.42 -28.56
N GLU A 53 -39.91 14.26 -27.69
CA GLU A 53 -40.43 14.42 -26.32
C GLU A 53 -40.37 15.88 -25.84
N LYS A 54 -41.27 16.21 -24.90
CA LYS A 54 -41.90 17.50 -24.62
C LYS A 54 -41.01 18.64 -24.09
N GLU A 55 -41.36 19.85 -24.50
CA GLU A 55 -40.82 21.16 -24.08
C GLU A 55 -41.55 21.79 -22.87
N GLU A 56 -40.84 22.69 -22.16
CA GLU A 56 -41.32 24.03 -21.74
C GLU A 56 -40.14 25.06 -21.73
N PRO A 57 -40.39 26.39 -21.78
CA PRO A 57 -39.61 27.34 -22.59
C PRO A 57 -38.84 28.42 -21.83
N ASP A 58 -37.75 28.94 -22.41
CA ASP A 58 -37.57 30.36 -22.82
C ASP A 58 -36.20 30.53 -23.49
N VAL A 59 -36.07 31.47 -24.44
CA VAL A 59 -34.88 31.74 -25.31
C VAL A 59 -34.69 30.81 -26.54
N LYS A 60 -35.75 30.24 -27.10
CA LYS A 60 -35.65 29.53 -28.41
C LYS A 60 -35.80 30.49 -29.58
N SER A 61 -34.74 30.69 -30.35
CA SER A 61 -34.92 31.20 -31.71
C SER A 61 -35.59 30.10 -32.55
N SER A 62 -36.53 30.44 -33.44
CA SER A 62 -37.15 29.46 -34.36
C SER A 62 -36.22 29.00 -35.51
N GLN A 63 -34.92 29.28 -35.44
CA GLN A 63 -33.97 29.16 -36.57
C GLN A 63 -32.90 28.09 -36.36
N VAL A 64 -32.51 27.81 -35.11
CA VAL A 64 -31.53 26.77 -34.76
C VAL A 64 -32.00 26.18 -33.43
N ILE A 65 -32.01 24.85 -33.34
CA ILE A 65 -32.45 24.11 -32.15
C ILE A 65 -31.40 23.07 -31.76
N MET A 66 -31.23 22.83 -30.46
CA MET A 66 -30.45 21.69 -29.99
C MET A 66 -31.32 20.43 -29.98
N THR A 67 -30.95 19.45 -30.81
CA THR A 67 -31.70 18.22 -30.98
C THR A 67 -31.37 17.21 -29.88
N SER A 68 -30.08 17.04 -29.55
CA SER A 68 -29.64 16.02 -28.59
C SER A 68 -28.47 16.47 -27.72
N LEU A 69 -28.40 15.89 -26.51
CA LEU A 69 -27.33 16.08 -25.53
C LEU A 69 -27.06 14.73 -24.85
N TYR A 70 -25.85 14.20 -24.96
CA TYR A 70 -25.48 12.90 -24.39
C TYR A 70 -24.24 13.01 -23.49
N SER A 71 -24.30 12.34 -22.34
CA SER A 71 -23.20 12.13 -21.41
C SER A 71 -23.35 10.77 -20.72
N THR A 72 -22.26 10.20 -20.21
CA THR A 72 -22.35 9.10 -19.25
C THR A 72 -22.87 9.64 -17.92
N GLU A 73 -23.83 8.93 -17.30
CA GLU A 73 -24.45 9.39 -16.05
C GLU A 73 -23.48 9.31 -14.86
N ASP A 74 -22.67 8.26 -14.81
CA ASP A 74 -21.71 8.02 -13.73
C ASP A 74 -20.29 7.82 -14.27
N ILE A 75 -19.33 8.43 -13.59
CA ILE A 75 -17.89 8.26 -13.78
C ILE A 75 -17.18 8.06 -12.45
N TYR A 76 -15.90 7.72 -12.51
CA TYR A 76 -15.06 7.71 -11.32
C TYR A 76 -14.33 9.05 -11.14
N ILE A 77 -13.95 9.34 -9.89
CA ILE A 77 -13.15 10.51 -9.55
C ILE A 77 -11.91 10.62 -10.46
N ASN A 78 -11.56 11.85 -10.86
CA ASN A 78 -10.46 12.17 -11.78
C ASN A 78 -10.61 11.64 -13.22
N GLN A 79 -11.66 10.88 -13.56
CA GLN A 79 -11.94 10.49 -14.94
C GLN A 79 -12.54 11.67 -15.70
N SER A 80 -12.04 11.96 -16.91
CA SER A 80 -12.65 12.99 -17.77
C SER A 80 -14.02 12.55 -18.31
N GLN A 81 -14.95 13.48 -18.44
CA GLN A 81 -16.29 13.24 -19.01
C GLN A 81 -16.32 13.65 -20.48
N LEU A 82 -16.81 12.77 -21.36
CA LEU A 82 -17.12 13.09 -22.75
C LEU A 82 -18.59 13.52 -22.86
N ILE A 83 -18.85 14.69 -23.44
CA ILE A 83 -20.20 15.23 -23.65
C ILE A 83 -20.40 15.48 -25.15
N GLU A 84 -21.45 14.90 -25.70
CA GLU A 84 -21.82 15.02 -27.10
C GLU A 84 -23.05 15.92 -27.29
N VAL A 85 -22.94 16.91 -28.16
CA VAL A 85 -23.98 17.92 -28.41
C VAL A 85 -24.34 17.96 -29.88
N TRP A 86 -25.64 17.99 -30.16
CA TRP A 86 -26.19 18.13 -31.50
C TRP A 86 -27.12 19.34 -31.58
N SER A 87 -26.95 20.16 -32.62
CA SER A 87 -27.89 21.20 -33.01
C SER A 87 -28.17 21.18 -34.50
N GLN A 88 -29.37 21.60 -34.90
CA GLN A 88 -29.80 21.62 -36.30
C GLN A 88 -30.14 23.04 -36.73
N ASN A 89 -29.64 23.45 -37.90
CA ASN A 89 -30.06 24.69 -38.56
C ASN A 89 -31.38 24.45 -39.29
N ILE A 90 -32.49 24.92 -38.72
CA ILE A 90 -33.83 24.83 -39.31
C ILE A 90 -34.22 26.10 -40.08
N SER A 91 -33.32 27.07 -40.19
CA SER A 91 -33.55 28.30 -40.96
C SER A 91 -33.34 28.06 -42.46
N SER A 92 -33.83 28.99 -43.29
CA SER A 92 -33.69 28.92 -44.75
C SER A 92 -32.29 29.30 -45.26
N GLU A 93 -31.40 29.81 -44.39
CA GLU A 93 -30.08 30.31 -44.78
C GLU A 93 -28.95 29.56 -44.04
N PRO A 94 -27.74 29.45 -44.62
CA PRO A 94 -26.58 28.97 -43.89
C PRO A 94 -26.27 29.84 -42.66
N ARG A 95 -25.82 29.20 -41.58
CA ARG A 95 -25.53 29.85 -40.29
C ARG A 95 -24.14 29.48 -39.81
N LYS A 96 -23.34 30.42 -39.31
CA LYS A 96 -22.02 30.13 -38.71
C LYS A 96 -22.20 29.82 -37.22
N LEU A 97 -22.29 28.54 -36.88
CA LEU A 97 -22.69 28.05 -35.55
C LEU A 97 -21.48 27.52 -34.76
N TYR A 98 -21.59 27.58 -33.43
CA TYR A 98 -20.71 26.89 -32.50
C TYR A 98 -21.45 26.50 -31.21
N HIS A 99 -20.96 25.48 -30.52
CA HIS A 99 -21.44 25.12 -29.19
C HIS A 99 -20.55 25.73 -28.11
N LYS A 100 -21.14 26.09 -26.97
CA LYS A 100 -20.44 26.50 -25.76
C LYS A 100 -20.91 25.62 -24.61
N ILE A 101 -19.97 25.10 -23.83
CA ILE A 101 -20.27 24.36 -22.60
C ILE A 101 -19.82 25.15 -21.38
N LEU A 102 -20.63 25.16 -20.33
CA LEU A 102 -20.31 25.67 -19.01
C LEU A 102 -20.59 24.57 -17.99
N VAL A 103 -19.58 24.16 -17.23
CA VAL A 103 -19.68 23.14 -16.18
C VAL A 103 -19.45 23.79 -14.84
N ARG A 104 -20.33 23.51 -13.88
CA ARG A 104 -20.17 23.83 -12.46
C ARG A 104 -19.79 22.56 -11.71
N TYR A 105 -18.57 22.56 -11.20
CA TYR A 105 -18.03 21.46 -10.41
C TYR A 105 -18.64 21.43 -8.99
N PRO A 106 -18.58 20.28 -8.30
CA PRO A 106 -19.06 20.15 -6.91
C PRO A 106 -18.35 21.10 -5.92
N ASP A 107 -17.09 21.41 -6.15
CA ASP A 107 -16.29 22.40 -5.39
C ASP A 107 -16.67 23.87 -5.70
N ALA A 108 -17.78 24.07 -6.42
CA ALA A 108 -18.28 25.34 -6.96
C ALA A 108 -17.40 26.04 -8.01
N SER A 109 -16.26 25.47 -8.40
CA SER A 109 -15.44 26.01 -9.48
C SER A 109 -16.11 25.80 -10.85
N LEU A 110 -15.73 26.62 -11.83
CA LEU A 110 -16.35 26.63 -13.16
C LEU A 110 -15.35 26.19 -14.23
N TYR A 111 -15.85 25.49 -15.23
CA TYR A 111 -15.14 25.19 -16.48
C TYR A 111 -16.00 25.66 -17.65
N SER A 112 -15.36 26.21 -18.69
CA SER A 112 -16.05 26.56 -19.92
C SER A 112 -15.19 26.28 -21.14
N ASN A 113 -15.83 25.84 -22.23
CA ASN A 113 -15.16 25.60 -23.50
C ASN A 113 -16.10 25.93 -24.67
N GLU A 114 -15.53 26.25 -25.83
CA GLU A 114 -16.26 26.56 -27.07
C GLU A 114 -15.75 25.66 -28.20
N SER A 115 -16.65 25.22 -29.08
CA SER A 115 -16.28 24.51 -30.29
C SER A 115 -15.80 25.47 -31.37
N ASP A 116 -15.26 24.89 -32.46
CA ASP A 116 -15.01 25.65 -33.68
C ASP A 116 -16.32 26.25 -34.25
N ARG A 117 -16.16 27.38 -34.95
CA ARG A 117 -17.25 28.11 -35.60
C ARG A 117 -17.40 27.62 -37.04
N ILE A 118 -18.49 26.92 -37.34
CA ILE A 118 -18.68 26.19 -38.58
C ILE A 118 -19.93 26.69 -39.31
N VAL A 119 -19.85 26.88 -40.63
CA VAL A 119 -21.03 27.21 -41.44
C VAL A 119 -21.88 25.95 -41.65
N ILE A 120 -23.10 25.97 -41.14
CA ILE A 120 -24.08 24.88 -41.21
C ILE A 120 -25.19 25.28 -42.17
N ASN A 121 -25.36 24.51 -43.24
CA ASN A 121 -26.42 24.74 -44.23
C ASN A 121 -27.81 24.41 -43.67
N PRO A 122 -28.90 24.98 -44.24
CA PRO A 122 -30.27 24.60 -43.91
C PRO A 122 -30.50 23.09 -43.88
N GLY A 123 -31.15 22.60 -42.83
CA GLY A 123 -31.45 21.17 -42.61
C GLY A 123 -30.29 20.34 -42.03
N MET A 124 -29.05 20.86 -42.03
CA MET A 124 -27.87 20.15 -41.52
C MET A 124 -27.67 20.38 -40.02
N SER A 125 -26.89 19.47 -39.39
CA SER A 125 -26.60 19.50 -37.96
C SER A 125 -25.12 19.80 -37.67
N LEU A 126 -24.87 20.55 -36.59
CA LEU A 126 -23.59 20.67 -35.92
C LEU A 126 -23.50 19.60 -34.84
N ARG A 127 -22.42 18.81 -34.87
CA ARG A 127 -22.09 17.81 -33.85
C ARG A 127 -20.77 18.19 -33.18
N THR A 128 -20.74 18.18 -31.85
CA THR A 128 -19.54 18.54 -31.07
C THR A 128 -19.32 17.57 -29.92
N TYR A 129 -18.05 17.28 -29.64
CA TYR A 129 -17.61 16.55 -28.46
C TYR A 129 -16.80 17.45 -27.53
N PHE A 130 -17.19 17.52 -26.26
CA PHE A 130 -16.44 18.19 -25.21
C PHE A 130 -15.83 17.15 -24.28
N THR A 131 -14.53 17.29 -23.99
CA THR A 131 -13.85 16.53 -22.93
C THR A 131 -13.72 17.43 -21.70
N VAL A 132 -14.51 17.16 -20.67
CA VAL A 132 -14.51 17.91 -19.40
C VAL A 132 -13.53 17.26 -18.42
N PRO A 133 -12.46 17.97 -18.00
CA PRO A 133 -11.47 17.42 -17.08
C PRO A 133 -11.96 17.47 -15.63
N ASN A 134 -11.99 16.31 -14.94
CA ASN A 134 -12.45 16.22 -13.55
C ASN A 134 -11.32 16.03 -12.52
N THR A 135 -10.06 16.07 -12.94
CA THR A 135 -8.90 15.88 -12.06
C THR A 135 -8.91 16.89 -10.91
N GLY A 136 -8.90 16.40 -9.67
CA GLY A 136 -8.87 17.22 -8.46
C GLY A 136 -10.19 17.91 -8.11
N LYS A 137 -11.29 17.59 -8.81
CA LYS A 137 -12.62 18.19 -8.55
C LYS A 137 -13.47 17.44 -7.53
N GLY A 138 -12.95 16.33 -7.02
CA GLY A 138 -13.61 15.49 -6.03
C GLY A 138 -14.80 14.71 -6.59
N ILE A 139 -15.51 14.03 -5.68
CA ILE A 139 -16.78 13.37 -5.97
C ILE A 139 -17.94 14.39 -5.95
N GLY A 140 -19.09 14.03 -6.51
CA GLY A 140 -20.31 14.82 -6.42
C GLY A 140 -21.13 14.89 -7.71
N ILE A 141 -22.06 15.85 -7.75
CA ILE A 141 -22.93 16.12 -8.91
C ILE A 141 -22.35 17.28 -9.72
N PHE A 142 -22.09 17.02 -11.00
CA PHE A 142 -21.53 17.96 -11.96
C PHE A 142 -22.67 18.47 -12.84
N ASN A 143 -23.01 19.75 -12.70
CA ASN A 143 -24.07 20.37 -13.51
C ASN A 143 -23.45 21.10 -14.68
N PHE A 144 -24.02 20.97 -15.87
CA PHE A 144 -23.52 21.68 -17.03
C PHE A 144 -24.62 22.23 -17.92
N THR A 145 -24.32 23.31 -18.62
CA THR A 145 -25.16 23.94 -19.62
C THR A 145 -24.42 23.93 -20.94
N CYS A 146 -25.07 23.40 -21.98
CA CYS A 146 -24.63 23.51 -23.35
C CYS A 146 -25.51 24.54 -24.06
N GLU A 147 -24.89 25.45 -24.79
CA GLU A 147 -25.53 26.52 -25.54
C GLU A 147 -25.13 26.43 -27.00
N VAL A 148 -26.04 26.73 -27.92
CA VAL A 148 -25.71 26.91 -29.35
C VAL A 148 -25.78 28.38 -29.72
N TRP A 149 -24.70 28.87 -30.33
CA TRP A 149 -24.49 30.27 -30.68
C TRP A 149 -24.22 30.44 -32.17
N GLU A 150 -24.62 31.57 -32.72
CA GLU A 150 -24.30 32.02 -34.08
C GLU A 150 -23.34 33.21 -34.02
N GLU A 151 -22.29 33.16 -34.83
CA GLU A 151 -21.43 34.31 -35.11
C GLU A 151 -22.10 35.17 -36.19
N VAL A 152 -22.46 36.41 -35.82
CA VAL A 152 -23.16 37.35 -36.71
C VAL A 152 -22.26 38.55 -36.95
N ASP A 153 -21.39 38.53 -37.95
CA ASP A 153 -20.52 39.68 -38.28
C ASP A 153 -21.35 40.86 -38.86
N PRO A 154 -21.22 42.13 -38.37
CA PRO A 154 -20.35 42.66 -37.30
C PRO A 154 -21.02 42.80 -35.93
N TYR A 155 -22.16 42.16 -35.74
CA TYR A 155 -22.96 42.21 -34.53
C TYR A 155 -22.43 41.25 -33.44
N ALA A 156 -22.98 41.36 -32.24
CA ALA A 156 -22.69 40.41 -31.16
C ALA A 156 -23.22 39.01 -31.53
N ASN A 157 -22.50 37.98 -31.10
CA ASN A 157 -22.94 36.59 -31.27
C ASN A 157 -24.32 36.39 -30.65
N ARG A 158 -25.14 35.57 -31.32
CA ARG A 158 -26.54 35.35 -30.96
C ARG A 158 -26.71 33.96 -30.40
N LYS A 159 -27.22 33.83 -29.17
CA LYS A 159 -27.64 32.55 -28.58
C LYS A 159 -28.97 32.12 -29.19
N HIS A 160 -29.05 30.84 -29.58
CA HIS A 160 -30.23 30.29 -30.24
C HIS A 160 -31.03 29.33 -29.36
N ASP A 161 -30.36 28.51 -28.57
CA ASP A 161 -30.96 27.48 -27.71
C ASP A 161 -30.00 27.11 -26.58
N GLU A 162 -30.51 26.47 -25.52
CA GLU A 162 -29.74 25.91 -24.41
C GLU A 162 -30.31 24.56 -23.93
N LYS A 163 -29.42 23.67 -23.47
CA LYS A 163 -29.80 22.45 -22.76
C LYS A 163 -28.93 22.29 -21.52
N ILE A 164 -29.55 21.83 -20.44
CA ILE A 164 -28.90 21.55 -19.17
C ILE A 164 -28.75 20.04 -19.03
N GLY A 165 -27.61 19.60 -18.53
CA GLY A 165 -27.35 18.21 -18.19
C GLY A 165 -26.62 18.08 -16.86
N ARG A 166 -26.50 16.85 -16.38
CA ARG A 166 -25.71 16.51 -15.20
C ARG A 166 -25.03 15.16 -15.36
N TYR A 167 -23.90 14.98 -14.70
CA TYR A 167 -23.27 13.68 -14.48
C TYR A 167 -22.73 13.60 -13.05
N ARG A 168 -22.38 12.40 -12.60
CA ARG A 168 -22.00 12.10 -11.22
C ARG A 168 -20.62 11.47 -11.17
N ALA A 169 -19.81 11.82 -10.18
CA ALA A 169 -18.52 11.18 -9.94
C ALA A 169 -18.46 10.58 -8.53
N LYS A 170 -17.96 9.34 -8.41
CA LYS A 170 -17.75 8.63 -7.13
C LYS A 170 -16.34 8.04 -7.01
N PHE A 171 -15.98 7.52 -5.84
CA PHE A 171 -14.67 6.90 -5.65
C PHE A 171 -14.54 5.57 -6.40
N TYR A 172 -13.30 5.17 -6.67
CA TYR A 172 -13.00 3.79 -7.01
C TYR A 172 -13.18 2.91 -5.76
N GLN A 173 -13.62 1.67 -5.96
CA GLN A 173 -13.62 0.69 -4.89
C GLN A 173 -12.16 0.28 -4.59
N PRO A 174 -11.70 0.32 -3.33
CA PRO A 174 -10.37 -0.18 -2.97
C PRO A 174 -10.22 -1.69 -3.27
N SER A 175 -9.05 -2.06 -3.78
CA SER A 175 -8.69 -3.46 -4.03
C SER A 175 -8.57 -4.25 -2.72
N GLY A 176 -9.00 -5.51 -2.73
CA GLY A 176 -8.87 -6.42 -1.58
C GLY A 176 -9.95 -6.26 -0.49
N VAL A 177 -10.88 -5.31 -0.64
CA VAL A 177 -12.00 -5.14 0.29
C VAL A 177 -13.21 -5.95 -0.18
N SER A 178 -13.83 -6.69 0.74
CA SER A 178 -14.99 -7.53 0.44
C SER A 178 -16.14 -6.72 -0.19
N PRO A 179 -16.78 -7.23 -1.26
CA PRO A 179 -17.99 -6.62 -1.84
C PRO A 179 -19.15 -6.45 -0.83
N ASN A 180 -19.14 -7.21 0.27
CA ASN A 180 -20.15 -7.12 1.31
C ASN A 180 -20.21 -5.76 2.01
N TYR A 181 -19.14 -4.97 1.95
CA TYR A 181 -19.11 -3.63 2.54
C TYR A 181 -19.71 -2.54 1.66
N TYR A 182 -20.25 -2.89 0.50
CA TYR A 182 -20.91 -1.97 -0.45
C TYR A 182 -22.33 -2.41 -0.82
N CYS A 183 -22.73 -3.62 -0.41
CA CYS A 183 -23.96 -4.21 -0.91
C CYS A 183 -25.20 -3.56 -0.32
N GLU A 184 -26.30 -3.79 -1.03
CA GLU A 184 -27.65 -3.42 -0.66
C GLU A 184 -28.25 -4.50 0.25
N ASP A 185 -28.90 -4.07 1.32
CA ASP A 185 -29.57 -4.94 2.28
C ASP A 185 -30.88 -4.29 2.75
N ARG A 186 -31.55 -4.91 3.73
CA ARG A 186 -32.85 -4.43 4.24
C ARG A 186 -32.79 -3.01 4.83
N TRP A 187 -31.63 -2.58 5.31
CA TRP A 187 -31.43 -1.34 6.05
C TRP A 187 -30.64 -0.31 5.24
N HIS A 188 -29.78 -0.76 4.33
CA HIS A 188 -28.92 0.08 3.50
C HIS A 188 -29.24 -0.10 2.02
N HIS A 189 -29.63 0.97 1.35
CA HIS A 189 -30.02 1.00 -0.06
C HIS A 189 -29.09 1.92 -0.87
N PRO A 190 -27.78 1.60 -0.99
CA PRO A 190 -26.81 2.49 -1.62
C PRO A 190 -27.04 2.71 -3.12
N SER A 191 -27.81 1.84 -3.78
CA SER A 191 -28.21 1.98 -5.18
C SER A 191 -29.45 2.87 -5.37
N ASN A 192 -30.16 3.21 -4.28
CA ASN A 192 -31.33 4.07 -4.34
C ASN A 192 -30.92 5.48 -4.76
N GLU A 193 -31.54 6.00 -5.82
CA GLU A 193 -31.22 7.30 -6.40
C GLU A 193 -31.24 8.44 -5.35
N TYR A 194 -32.19 8.40 -4.40
CA TYR A 194 -32.33 9.45 -3.40
C TYR A 194 -31.17 9.44 -2.38
N ILE A 195 -30.74 8.25 -1.96
CA ILE A 195 -29.57 8.06 -1.08
C ILE A 195 -28.29 8.45 -1.84
N TYR A 196 -28.15 7.99 -3.08
CA TYR A 196 -26.97 8.26 -3.89
C TYR A 196 -26.78 9.76 -4.18
N GLU A 197 -27.82 10.47 -4.62
CA GLU A 197 -27.73 11.92 -4.86
C GLU A 197 -27.49 12.70 -3.57
N THR A 198 -28.07 12.25 -2.46
CA THR A 198 -27.80 12.85 -1.14
C THR A 198 -26.32 12.70 -0.77
N ALA A 199 -25.75 11.50 -0.96
CA ALA A 199 -24.35 11.25 -0.63
C ALA A 199 -23.41 12.10 -1.48
N LEU A 200 -23.66 12.17 -2.79
CA LEU A 200 -22.89 13.01 -3.71
C LEU A 200 -23.01 14.50 -3.41
N SER A 201 -24.19 14.97 -2.97
CA SER A 201 -24.39 16.35 -2.58
C SER A 201 -23.69 16.67 -1.25
N ALA A 202 -23.76 15.78 -0.26
CA ALA A 202 -23.18 15.98 1.06
C ALA A 202 -21.64 15.89 1.05
N ALA A 203 -21.08 14.97 0.28
CA ALA A 203 -19.63 14.79 0.12
C ALA A 203 -19.04 15.54 -1.10
N GLY A 204 -19.83 16.43 -1.72
CA GLY A 204 -19.44 17.15 -2.92
C GLY A 204 -18.10 17.88 -2.78
N GLY A 205 -17.22 17.72 -3.77
CA GLY A 205 -15.92 18.36 -3.85
C GLY A 205 -14.83 17.69 -3.01
N ARG A 206 -15.14 16.63 -2.25
CA ARG A 206 -14.14 15.89 -1.49
C ARG A 206 -13.32 14.97 -2.40
N THR A 207 -12.01 15.02 -2.23
CA THR A 207 -11.04 14.27 -3.05
C THR A 207 -10.53 13.00 -2.37
N THR A 208 -10.79 12.82 -1.08
CA THR A 208 -10.38 11.64 -0.30
C THR A 208 -11.59 10.96 0.36
N PRO A 209 -11.57 9.62 0.52
CA PRO A 209 -12.61 8.90 1.25
C PRO A 209 -12.80 9.38 2.69
N ARG A 210 -11.71 9.71 3.40
CA ARG A 210 -11.75 10.24 4.77
C ARG A 210 -12.53 11.55 4.85
N ASP A 211 -12.21 12.53 3.99
CA ASP A 211 -12.88 13.83 4.03
C ASP A 211 -14.35 13.72 3.60
N ALA A 212 -14.66 12.78 2.69
CA ALA A 212 -16.02 12.45 2.33
C ALA A 212 -16.78 11.82 3.50
N ALA A 213 -16.20 10.85 4.20
CA ALA A 213 -16.77 10.26 5.41
C ALA A 213 -17.05 11.32 6.51
N ILE A 214 -16.12 12.26 6.74
CA ILE A 214 -16.34 13.41 7.63
C ILE A 214 -17.55 14.23 7.18
N ALA A 215 -17.64 14.56 5.88
CA ALA A 215 -18.72 15.36 5.34
C ALA A 215 -20.09 14.66 5.46
N LEU A 216 -20.13 13.35 5.20
CA LEU A 216 -21.33 12.53 5.35
C LEU A 216 -21.75 12.42 6.82
N MET A 217 -20.82 12.19 7.74
CA MET A 217 -21.10 12.14 9.18
C MET A 217 -21.73 13.46 9.66
N ASN A 218 -21.10 14.59 9.33
CA ASN A 218 -21.62 15.92 9.68
C ASN A 218 -23.01 16.16 9.08
N TYR A 219 -23.22 15.73 7.84
CA TYR A 219 -24.53 15.82 7.19
C TYR A 219 -25.58 15.04 7.98
N VAL A 220 -25.37 13.75 8.25
CA VAL A 220 -26.32 12.92 9.00
C VAL A 220 -26.60 13.52 10.38
N HIS A 221 -25.55 13.91 11.11
CA HIS A 221 -25.67 14.53 12.44
C HIS A 221 -26.57 15.77 12.43
N SER A 222 -26.41 16.63 11.42
CA SER A 222 -27.20 17.86 11.29
C SER A 222 -28.59 17.65 10.69
N TYR A 223 -28.80 16.56 9.96
CA TYR A 223 -29.99 16.30 9.16
C TYR A 223 -31.05 15.51 9.93
N VAL A 224 -30.63 14.56 10.77
CA VAL A 224 -31.52 13.73 11.57
C VAL A 224 -31.72 14.37 12.95
N VAL A 225 -32.94 14.29 13.48
CA VAL A 225 -33.27 14.73 14.84
C VAL A 225 -33.27 13.51 15.76
N TYR A 226 -32.43 13.53 16.80
CA TYR A 226 -32.31 12.42 17.74
C TYR A 226 -33.59 12.27 18.57
N ASP A 227 -34.16 11.06 18.58
CA ASP A 227 -35.34 10.71 19.39
C ASP A 227 -35.08 9.46 20.25
N PRO A 228 -34.86 9.64 21.57
CA PRO A 228 -34.60 8.52 22.47
C PRO A 228 -35.81 7.60 22.70
N TYR A 229 -36.99 7.97 22.19
CA TYR A 229 -38.21 7.16 22.27
C TYR A 229 -38.58 6.50 20.94
N TYR A 230 -37.71 6.59 19.93
CA TYR A 230 -37.87 5.93 18.65
C TYR A 230 -37.61 4.43 18.84
N ARG A 231 -38.66 3.60 18.78
CA ARG A 231 -38.59 2.17 19.19
C ARG A 231 -38.45 1.19 18.04
N SER A 232 -38.29 1.66 16.81
CA SER A 232 -38.27 0.80 15.63
C SER A 232 -37.17 1.27 14.68
N ARG A 233 -36.17 0.41 14.47
CA ARG A 233 -35.13 0.62 13.47
C ARG A 233 -35.77 0.82 12.10
N SER A 234 -35.35 1.86 11.41
CA SER A 234 -35.85 2.22 10.08
C SER A 234 -34.74 2.00 9.04
N SER A 235 -35.12 1.80 7.77
CA SER A 235 -34.11 1.79 6.69
C SER A 235 -33.52 3.17 6.48
N ASP A 236 -32.32 3.28 5.89
CA ASP A 236 -31.71 4.54 5.48
C ASP A 236 -32.66 5.45 4.66
N ILE A 237 -33.47 4.88 3.76
CA ILE A 237 -34.52 5.59 3.01
C ILE A 237 -35.57 6.18 3.96
N ASP A 238 -36.06 5.38 4.89
CA ASP A 238 -37.08 5.81 5.85
C ASP A 238 -36.52 6.90 6.77
N VAL A 239 -35.31 6.72 7.31
CA VAL A 239 -34.63 7.71 8.15
C VAL A 239 -34.41 9.00 7.39
N HIS A 240 -33.96 8.94 6.14
CA HIS A 240 -33.76 10.11 5.29
C HIS A 240 -35.05 10.91 5.09
N SER A 241 -36.18 10.21 4.92
CA SER A 241 -37.50 10.82 4.72
C SER A 241 -38.08 11.42 6.01
N GLN A 242 -37.91 10.72 7.14
CA GLN A 242 -38.52 11.09 8.42
C GLN A 242 -37.67 12.10 9.20
N ARG A 243 -36.36 12.15 8.92
CA ARG A 243 -35.37 13.02 9.59
C ARG A 243 -35.38 12.87 11.10
N ARG A 244 -35.63 11.65 11.58
CA ARG A 244 -35.78 11.32 12.99
C ARG A 244 -35.36 9.89 13.22
N GLY A 245 -34.67 9.63 14.32
CA GLY A 245 -34.25 8.29 14.69
C GLY A 245 -33.37 8.26 15.94
N ASP A 246 -32.94 7.06 16.33
CA ASP A 246 -31.95 6.82 17.39
C ASP A 246 -30.56 6.48 16.81
N CYS A 247 -29.62 6.02 17.65
CA CYS A 247 -28.27 5.70 17.20
C CYS A 247 -28.20 4.71 16.03
N ASN A 248 -29.14 3.76 15.93
CA ASN A 248 -29.17 2.80 14.82
C ASN A 248 -29.50 3.52 13.51
N ASP A 249 -30.53 4.36 13.54
CA ASP A 249 -31.01 5.09 12.36
C ASP A 249 -29.95 6.07 11.83
N TYR A 250 -29.20 6.71 12.73
CA TYR A 250 -28.06 7.56 12.36
C TYR A 250 -26.95 6.75 11.68
N ALA A 251 -26.56 5.62 12.28
CA ALA A 251 -25.55 4.74 11.71
C ALA A 251 -25.99 4.20 10.33
N ASP A 252 -27.23 3.72 10.21
CA ASP A 252 -27.77 3.16 8.99
C ASP A 252 -27.83 4.19 7.85
N LEU A 253 -28.33 5.40 8.12
CA LEU A 253 -28.33 6.47 7.11
C LEU A 253 -26.91 6.80 6.65
N TYR A 254 -25.95 6.91 7.59
CA TYR A 254 -24.56 7.14 7.22
C TYR A 254 -23.98 6.01 6.36
N ILE A 255 -24.21 4.75 6.73
CA ILE A 255 -23.71 3.58 6.00
C ILE A 255 -24.26 3.58 4.57
N GLY A 256 -25.58 3.80 4.40
CA GLY A 256 -26.21 3.90 3.09
C GLY A 256 -25.53 4.95 2.21
N LEU A 257 -25.33 6.16 2.74
CA LEU A 257 -24.68 7.25 2.03
C LEU A 257 -23.21 6.95 1.69
N ALA A 258 -22.44 6.41 2.64
CA ALA A 258 -21.01 6.10 2.44
C ALA A 258 -20.83 5.02 1.37
N ARG A 259 -21.64 3.96 1.43
CA ARG A 259 -21.64 2.88 0.42
C ARG A 259 -22.01 3.39 -0.97
N SER A 260 -22.96 4.31 -1.10
CA SER A 260 -23.35 4.90 -2.40
C SER A 260 -22.20 5.58 -3.15
N VAL A 261 -21.23 6.13 -2.42
CA VAL A 261 -20.05 6.79 -3.02
C VAL A 261 -18.80 5.90 -3.05
N ASN A 262 -18.98 4.58 -2.89
CA ASN A 262 -17.92 3.56 -2.85
C ASN A 262 -16.95 3.67 -1.65
N ILE A 263 -17.43 4.13 -0.49
CA ILE A 263 -16.68 4.02 0.78
C ILE A 263 -17.16 2.74 1.50
N PRO A 264 -16.32 1.69 1.61
CA PRO A 264 -16.72 0.46 2.27
C PRO A 264 -17.04 0.73 3.74
N THR A 265 -18.23 0.34 4.19
CA THR A 265 -18.70 0.70 5.54
C THR A 265 -19.51 -0.43 6.17
N ARG A 266 -19.31 -0.67 7.48
CA ARG A 266 -20.02 -1.67 8.30
C ARG A 266 -20.69 -1.05 9.52
N LEU A 267 -21.71 -1.73 10.05
CA LEU A 267 -22.39 -1.37 11.29
C LEU A 267 -21.63 -1.94 12.48
N ALA A 268 -21.47 -1.16 13.53
CA ALA A 268 -20.92 -1.59 14.81
C ALA A 268 -21.91 -1.30 15.93
N LEU A 269 -22.11 -2.27 16.82
CA LEU A 269 -23.01 -2.16 17.98
C LEU A 269 -22.22 -2.43 19.25
N GLY A 270 -22.39 -1.59 20.27
CA GLY A 270 -21.72 -1.76 21.55
C GLY A 270 -22.51 -1.23 22.73
N THR A 271 -21.86 -1.14 23.89
CA THR A 271 -22.44 -0.56 25.12
C THR A 271 -21.72 0.71 25.50
N ALA A 272 -22.47 1.79 25.73
CA ALA A 272 -21.96 3.05 26.28
C ALA A 272 -22.23 3.13 27.81
N PHE A 273 -21.27 3.70 28.55
CA PHE A 273 -21.33 3.83 30.01
C PHE A 273 -21.32 5.31 30.44
N THR A 274 -22.16 5.69 31.40
CA THR A 274 -22.13 7.05 31.99
C THR A 274 -22.34 7.05 33.51
N TYR A 275 -21.72 8.03 34.18
CA TYR A 275 -21.92 8.36 35.59
C TYR A 275 -23.17 9.24 35.79
N SER A 276 -24.36 8.75 35.45
CA SER A 276 -25.59 9.45 35.87
C SER A 276 -26.81 8.54 36.07
N GLY A 277 -27.04 8.14 37.32
CA GLY A 277 -28.38 7.81 37.84
C GLY A 277 -28.85 6.34 37.79
N SER A 278 -29.33 5.90 38.95
CA SER A 278 -30.35 4.85 39.21
C SER A 278 -30.34 3.55 38.38
N THR A 279 -29.53 2.60 38.86
CA THR A 279 -29.74 1.14 38.92
C THR A 279 -30.06 0.35 37.63
N THR A 280 -29.01 -0.20 37.01
CA THR A 280 -28.95 -1.63 36.68
C THR A 280 -27.56 -2.16 37.01
N THR A 281 -27.47 -2.99 38.04
CA THR A 281 -26.23 -3.39 38.71
C THR A 281 -25.38 -4.32 37.84
N ILE A 282 -24.26 -3.81 37.32
CA ILE A 282 -23.08 -4.63 37.01
C ILE A 282 -22.11 -4.38 38.17
N CYS A 283 -21.79 -5.42 38.94
CA CYS A 283 -20.80 -5.32 40.01
C CYS A 283 -19.41 -5.59 39.44
N SER A 284 -18.62 -4.54 39.24
CA SER A 284 -17.14 -4.61 39.30
C SER A 284 -16.71 -4.63 40.79
N PRO A 285 -15.46 -5.03 41.14
CA PRO A 285 -14.94 -5.09 42.52
C PRO A 285 -15.27 -3.90 43.44
N TYR A 286 -15.58 -2.71 42.89
CA TYR A 286 -15.90 -1.51 43.68
C TYR A 286 -17.39 -1.11 43.75
N CYS A 287 -18.33 -1.91 43.21
CA CYS A 287 -19.79 -1.73 43.40
C CYS A 287 -20.34 -0.30 43.20
N TYR A 288 -19.94 0.40 42.13
CA TYR A 288 -20.56 1.68 41.74
C TYR A 288 -21.76 1.47 40.80
N PRO A 289 -22.84 2.26 40.94
CA PRO A 289 -23.99 2.18 40.05
C PRO A 289 -23.66 2.80 38.67
N LEU A 290 -23.26 1.98 37.71
CA LEU A 290 -23.10 2.39 36.31
C LEU A 290 -24.44 2.37 35.55
N ARG A 291 -24.67 3.40 34.73
CA ARG A 291 -25.77 3.41 33.77
C ARG A 291 -25.25 2.95 32.42
N LYS A 292 -25.75 1.80 31.95
CA LYS A 292 -25.45 1.22 30.64
C LYS A 292 -26.58 1.49 29.65
N TRP A 293 -26.22 1.70 28.40
CA TRP A 293 -27.16 1.79 27.29
C TRP A 293 -26.48 1.25 26.03
N GLY A 294 -27.23 0.54 25.19
CA GLY A 294 -26.73 0.10 23.89
C GLY A 294 -26.51 1.31 22.98
N HIS A 295 -25.47 1.26 22.16
CA HIS A 295 -25.17 2.29 21.17
C HIS A 295 -24.76 1.66 19.85
N ALA A 296 -25.05 2.35 18.75
CA ALA A 296 -24.73 1.93 17.40
C ALA A 296 -23.94 3.05 16.69
N TRP A 297 -22.92 2.66 15.94
CA TRP A 297 -22.12 3.54 15.08
C TRP A 297 -21.72 2.81 13.80
N ALA A 298 -21.03 3.52 12.91
CA ALA A 298 -20.51 2.95 11.67
C ALA A 298 -18.99 2.88 11.69
N GLU A 299 -18.44 1.98 10.88
CA GLU A 299 -17.00 1.94 10.61
C GLU A 299 -16.75 2.01 9.11
N SER A 300 -15.98 2.99 8.66
CA SER A 300 -15.66 3.18 7.24
C SER A 300 -14.20 2.86 6.95
N TYR A 301 -13.96 2.16 5.84
CA TYR A 301 -12.64 1.74 5.42
C TYR A 301 -11.97 2.76 4.51
N TYR A 302 -10.80 3.24 4.91
CA TYR A 302 -9.91 4.07 4.10
C TYR A 302 -8.49 3.98 4.66
N ASN A 303 -7.50 4.28 3.82
CA ASN A 303 -6.07 4.19 4.18
C ASN A 303 -5.63 2.82 4.74
N GLY A 304 -6.30 1.73 4.36
CA GLY A 304 -5.93 0.37 4.75
C GLY A 304 -6.69 -0.22 5.93
N TYR A 305 -7.52 0.56 6.63
CA TYR A 305 -8.15 0.15 7.91
C TYR A 305 -9.59 0.65 8.03
N PHE A 306 -10.38 0.03 8.92
CA PHE A 306 -11.70 0.50 9.34
C PHE A 306 -11.59 1.53 10.46
N HIS A 307 -12.27 2.68 10.30
CA HIS A 307 -12.23 3.79 11.25
C HIS A 307 -13.60 4.03 11.86
N HIS A 308 -13.63 4.28 13.16
CA HIS A 308 -14.85 4.65 13.90
C HIS A 308 -15.49 5.94 13.36
N VAL A 309 -16.78 5.89 13.05
CA VAL A 309 -17.61 7.03 12.64
C VAL A 309 -18.97 6.97 13.35
N ASP A 310 -19.19 7.88 14.28
CA ASP A 310 -20.48 8.06 14.95
C ASP A 310 -21.18 9.34 14.52
N PRO A 311 -22.14 9.25 13.58
CA PRO A 311 -22.99 10.37 13.20
C PRO A 311 -23.92 10.84 14.34
N THR A 312 -24.21 10.03 15.35
CA THR A 312 -25.04 10.45 16.49
C THR A 312 -24.32 11.50 17.33
N GLY A 313 -23.08 11.22 17.71
CA GLY A 313 -22.23 12.13 18.47
C GLY A 313 -21.46 13.16 17.63
N ASN A 314 -21.45 13.01 16.30
CA ASN A 314 -20.56 13.72 15.37
C ASN A 314 -19.07 13.48 15.64
N ILE A 315 -18.71 12.21 15.84
CA ILE A 315 -17.40 11.79 16.34
C ILE A 315 -16.75 10.84 15.35
N MET A 316 -15.49 11.10 15.03
CA MET A 316 -14.72 10.33 14.07
C MET A 316 -13.35 10.01 14.63
N GLU A 317 -12.85 8.80 14.38
CA GLU A 317 -11.51 8.35 14.79
C GLU A 317 -11.26 8.47 16.31
N TYR A 318 -12.32 8.48 17.12
CA TYR A 318 -12.24 8.62 18.58
C TYR A 318 -13.19 7.65 19.30
N PRO A 319 -12.94 6.33 19.22
CA PRO A 319 -13.78 5.31 19.85
C PRO A 319 -13.83 5.42 21.38
N LEU A 320 -12.83 6.05 22.01
CA LEU A 320 -12.78 6.28 23.46
C LEU A 320 -13.87 7.22 23.99
N TYR A 321 -14.62 7.90 23.12
CA TYR A 321 -15.70 8.80 23.54
C TYR A 321 -16.76 8.13 24.45
N TYR A 322 -17.00 6.82 24.28
CA TYR A 322 -17.97 6.08 25.10
C TYR A 322 -17.42 5.62 26.45
N VAL A 323 -16.15 5.90 26.71
CA VAL A 323 -15.41 5.59 27.93
C VAL A 323 -15.22 6.89 28.72
N ASN A 324 -16.31 7.41 29.29
CA ASN A 324 -16.30 8.71 29.96
C ASN A 324 -16.18 8.59 31.49
N SER A 325 -15.27 7.72 31.96
CA SER A 325 -15.03 7.45 33.37
C SER A 325 -13.64 6.86 33.61
N ALA A 326 -12.99 7.25 34.71
CA ALA A 326 -11.78 6.61 35.20
C ALA A 326 -11.98 5.13 35.61
N ASP A 327 -13.22 4.72 35.92
CA ASP A 327 -13.55 3.37 36.41
C ASP A 327 -14.10 2.41 35.33
N VAL A 328 -14.16 2.84 34.06
CA VAL A 328 -14.58 1.99 32.93
C VAL A 328 -13.39 1.91 31.98
N HIS A 329 -12.75 0.75 31.90
CA HIS A 329 -11.49 0.58 31.16
C HIS A 329 -11.68 -0.08 29.78
N SER A 330 -12.88 -0.60 29.49
CA SER A 330 -13.18 -1.33 28.26
C SER A 330 -14.65 -1.17 27.84
N PHE A 331 -14.92 -1.35 26.55
CA PHE A 331 -16.27 -1.53 26.03
C PHE A 331 -16.29 -2.69 25.04
N HIS A 332 -17.39 -3.44 25.00
CA HIS A 332 -17.61 -4.46 23.99
C HIS A 332 -18.41 -3.88 22.84
N ALA A 333 -17.95 -4.16 21.63
CA ALA A 333 -18.72 -3.94 20.41
C ALA A 333 -18.56 -5.11 19.45
N SER A 334 -19.52 -5.23 18.54
CA SER A 334 -19.55 -6.25 17.50
C SER A 334 -19.81 -5.56 16.16
N ALA A 335 -18.96 -5.85 15.17
CA ALA A 335 -19.11 -5.35 13.82
C ALA A 335 -19.85 -6.38 12.97
N TYR A 336 -20.78 -5.91 12.13
CA TYR A 336 -21.59 -6.78 11.26
C TYR A 336 -21.12 -6.61 9.82
N THR A 337 -20.61 -7.69 9.23
CA THR A 337 -19.77 -7.66 8.03
C THR A 337 -20.51 -8.06 6.75
N GLY A 338 -21.77 -8.52 6.82
CA GLY A 338 -22.53 -8.99 5.67
C GLY A 338 -23.94 -8.42 5.47
N CYS A 339 -24.34 -8.24 4.20
CA CYS A 339 -25.75 -8.07 3.80
C CYS A 339 -26.63 -9.29 4.10
N SER A 340 -26.01 -10.43 4.40
CA SER A 340 -26.67 -11.67 4.83
C SER A 340 -26.69 -11.87 6.34
N ASP A 341 -26.04 -11.01 7.12
CA ASP A 341 -26.06 -11.14 8.57
C ASP A 341 -27.46 -10.78 9.04
N THR A 342 -28.21 -11.81 9.44
CA THR A 342 -29.51 -11.61 10.06
C THR A 342 -29.27 -10.86 11.35
N TYR A 343 -29.54 -9.55 11.33
CA TYR A 343 -29.69 -8.75 12.53
C TYR A 343 -30.73 -9.43 13.42
N ILE A 344 -30.28 -10.12 14.46
CA ILE A 344 -31.17 -10.71 15.46
C ILE A 344 -31.47 -9.60 16.47
N GLU A 345 -32.67 -9.02 16.37
CA GLU A 345 -33.22 -8.05 17.35
C GLU A 345 -33.20 -8.60 18.80
N ASP A 346 -33.07 -9.93 18.94
CA ASP A 346 -33.09 -10.70 20.19
C ASP A 346 -31.70 -11.19 20.66
N CYS A 347 -30.62 -10.42 20.49
CA CYS A 347 -29.44 -10.65 21.34
C CYS A 347 -29.78 -10.25 22.79
N PHE A 348 -30.54 -11.12 23.45
CA PHE A 348 -30.65 -11.18 24.90
C PHE A 348 -29.22 -11.29 25.44
N TRP A 349 -28.76 -10.20 26.05
CA TRP A 349 -27.52 -10.11 26.82
C TRP A 349 -27.50 -11.21 27.89
N ILE A 350 -27.04 -12.40 27.54
CA ILE A 350 -26.89 -13.51 28.47
C ILE A 350 -25.82 -13.09 29.48
N ARG A 351 -26.23 -13.11 30.76
CA ARG A 351 -25.32 -13.30 31.87
C ARG A 351 -24.57 -14.60 31.63
N ASP A 352 -23.34 -14.52 31.13
CA ASP A 352 -22.35 -15.54 31.42
C ASP A 352 -21.33 -14.94 32.38
N ALA A 353 -21.20 -15.61 33.51
CA ALA A 353 -20.37 -15.23 34.65
C ALA A 353 -18.92 -15.73 34.50
N GLU A 354 -18.43 -15.90 33.27
CA GLU A 354 -17.07 -16.34 32.97
C GLU A 354 -16.57 -15.62 31.70
N CYS A 355 -16.15 -14.37 31.84
CA CYS A 355 -15.21 -13.72 30.92
C CYS A 355 -14.61 -12.49 31.63
N CYS A 356 -13.52 -12.70 32.36
CA CYS A 356 -12.62 -11.64 32.79
C CYS A 356 -11.68 -11.28 31.62
N VAL A 357 -12.24 -10.79 30.52
CA VAL A 357 -11.46 -10.35 29.35
C VAL A 357 -12.01 -9.00 28.93
N ASN A 358 -11.25 -7.94 29.20
CA ASN A 358 -11.50 -6.59 28.73
C ASN A 358 -10.96 -6.48 27.30
N GLY A 359 -11.81 -6.69 26.31
CA GLY A 359 -11.45 -6.54 24.89
C GLY A 359 -12.63 -6.90 24.00
N PHE A 360 -12.80 -6.17 22.90
CA PHE A 360 -13.85 -6.43 21.92
C PHE A 360 -13.85 -7.90 21.50
N GLN A 361 -14.93 -8.63 21.82
CA GLN A 361 -15.18 -9.93 21.23
C GLN A 361 -16.00 -9.75 19.96
N ASP A 362 -15.37 -10.03 18.83
CA ASP A 362 -16.09 -10.28 17.59
C ASP A 362 -16.94 -11.57 17.74
N VAL A 363 -18.24 -11.45 17.52
CA VAL A 363 -19.21 -12.55 17.71
C VAL A 363 -19.49 -13.28 16.39
N THR A 364 -18.82 -12.93 15.27
CA THR A 364 -19.02 -13.57 13.96
C THR A 364 -18.17 -14.83 13.74
N THR A 365 -17.38 -15.27 14.74
CA THR A 365 -16.43 -16.39 14.67
C THR A 365 -16.97 -17.74 14.20
N ILE A 366 -18.29 -17.90 14.00
CA ILE A 366 -18.89 -19.13 13.47
C ILE A 366 -19.08 -19.06 11.93
N THR A 367 -19.07 -17.89 11.29
CA THR A 367 -19.49 -17.76 9.88
C THR A 367 -18.46 -17.26 8.86
N ASP A 368 -17.34 -16.65 9.26
CA ASP A 368 -16.40 -16.03 8.28
C ASP A 368 -14.93 -16.51 8.35
N GLY A 369 -14.52 -17.26 9.36
CA GLY A 369 -13.23 -17.97 9.34
C GLY A 369 -11.98 -17.07 9.30
N GLY A 370 -12.01 -15.87 9.89
CA GLY A 370 -10.82 -15.01 9.99
C GLY A 370 -10.81 -14.17 11.27
N TYR A 371 -9.77 -14.31 12.09
CA TYR A 371 -9.50 -13.45 13.24
C TYR A 371 -9.10 -12.03 12.77
N ASP A 372 -9.81 -10.99 13.21
CA ASP A 372 -9.40 -9.59 13.09
C ASP A 372 -8.49 -9.25 14.30
N THR A 373 -7.18 -9.11 14.09
CA THR A 373 -6.14 -9.16 15.15
C THR A 373 -5.75 -7.81 15.75
N GLU A 374 -6.52 -6.74 15.58
CA GLU A 374 -6.01 -5.36 15.80
C GLU A 374 -6.54 -4.59 17.03
N TYR A 375 -7.23 -5.23 17.99
CA TYR A 375 -7.72 -4.54 19.21
C TYR A 375 -7.32 -5.24 20.53
N TYR A 376 -6.02 -5.24 20.84
CA TYR A 376 -5.44 -5.83 22.06
C TYR A 376 -4.91 -4.73 23.02
N CYS A 377 -5.19 -4.82 24.33
CA CYS A 377 -4.54 -4.02 25.38
C CYS A 377 -3.11 -4.57 25.60
N PRO A 378 -2.04 -3.84 25.24
CA PRO A 378 -0.71 -4.45 25.08
C PRO A 378 -0.01 -4.85 26.39
N SER A 379 -0.24 -4.15 27.50
CA SER A 379 0.33 -4.47 28.82
C SER A 379 -0.44 -3.78 29.96
N ASP A 380 -0.53 -4.49 31.08
CA ASP A 380 -1.01 -4.09 32.42
C ASP A 380 -0.02 -4.78 33.38
N GLN A 381 1.15 -4.16 33.57
CA GLN A 381 2.35 -4.85 34.05
C GLN A 381 2.27 -5.18 35.54
N ASP A 382 1.53 -4.38 36.31
CA ASP A 382 1.33 -4.56 37.75
C ASP A 382 -0.01 -5.27 38.08
N ASN A 383 -0.85 -5.53 37.08
CA ASN A 383 -2.17 -6.18 37.15
C ASN A 383 -3.19 -5.41 38.00
N ASP A 384 -3.12 -4.08 37.99
CA ASP A 384 -4.11 -3.25 38.68
C ASP A 384 -5.42 -3.06 37.88
N GLY A 385 -5.39 -3.44 36.60
CA GLY A 385 -6.54 -3.42 35.70
C GLY A 385 -6.61 -2.21 34.76
N ILE A 386 -5.57 -1.38 34.72
CA ILE A 386 -5.39 -0.23 33.81
C ILE A 386 -4.23 -0.56 32.85
N CYS A 387 -4.42 -0.41 31.53
CA CYS A 387 -3.29 -0.61 30.62
C CYS A 387 -2.24 0.49 30.88
N ASP A 388 -0.95 0.16 30.96
CA ASP A 388 0.14 1.08 31.41
C ASP A 388 0.17 2.42 30.63
N ASN A 389 -0.23 2.40 29.35
CA ASN A 389 -0.33 3.60 28.51
C ASN A 389 -1.40 4.61 28.97
N PHE A 390 -2.31 4.19 29.85
CA PHE A 390 -3.41 4.96 30.42
C PHE A 390 -3.31 5.08 31.95
N ASP A 391 -2.25 4.54 32.56
CA ASP A 391 -1.94 4.75 33.99
C ASP A 391 -1.10 6.02 34.22
N SER A 392 -1.21 6.52 35.44
CA SER A 392 -0.26 7.39 36.11
C SER A 392 1.10 6.75 36.45
N ASP A 393 1.21 5.43 36.55
CA ASP A 393 2.44 4.66 36.80
C ASP A 393 2.99 3.98 35.52
N LYS A 394 3.35 4.81 34.53
CA LYS A 394 3.62 4.35 33.16
C LYS A 394 4.77 3.36 33.01
N ASP A 395 5.61 3.19 34.03
CA ASP A 395 6.69 2.21 34.07
C ASP A 395 6.32 0.89 34.79
N GLY A 396 5.07 0.75 35.27
CA GLY A 396 4.50 -0.50 35.77
C GLY A 396 5.03 -0.97 37.12
N ASP A 397 5.53 -0.05 37.96
CA ASP A 397 6.08 -0.37 39.29
C ASP A 397 5.07 -0.25 40.46
N GLY A 398 3.83 0.20 40.19
CA GLY A 398 2.77 0.38 41.15
C GLY A 398 2.84 1.67 41.97
N ILE A 399 3.75 2.62 41.63
CA ILE A 399 3.97 3.86 42.38
C ILE A 399 4.18 5.07 41.44
N PRO A 400 3.18 5.96 41.29
CA PRO A 400 3.33 7.20 40.52
C PRO A 400 4.40 8.12 41.12
N ASN A 401 5.50 8.31 40.40
CA ASN A 401 6.68 9.04 40.80
C ASN A 401 7.33 9.84 39.63
N SER A 402 8.56 10.31 39.82
CA SER A 402 9.23 11.16 38.81
C SER A 402 9.77 10.39 37.59
N SER A 403 9.85 9.06 37.67
CA SER A 403 10.19 8.16 36.56
C SER A 403 9.09 8.16 35.48
N ASP A 404 7.83 8.40 35.86
CA ASP A 404 6.67 8.51 34.94
C ASP A 404 6.66 9.78 34.08
N GLY A 405 7.57 10.72 34.39
CA GLY A 405 7.64 12.04 33.77
C GLY A 405 8.75 12.22 32.73
N GLN A 406 9.60 11.20 32.48
CA GLN A 406 10.68 11.32 31.50
C GLN A 406 10.31 10.75 30.12
N PRO A 407 10.64 11.46 29.02
CA PRO A 407 10.25 11.09 27.66
C PRO A 407 11.18 10.00 27.10
N CYS A 408 11.03 8.77 27.57
CA CYS A 408 11.54 7.55 26.94
C CYS A 408 10.50 6.44 27.17
N GLY A 409 9.86 5.79 26.21
CA GLY A 409 9.55 6.10 24.84
C GLY A 409 8.11 5.66 24.59
N THR A 410 7.46 6.27 23.60
CA THR A 410 6.15 5.87 23.07
C THR A 410 6.04 4.36 22.91
N GLY A 411 4.88 3.76 23.22
CA GLY A 411 4.54 2.35 22.93
C GLY A 411 4.71 1.98 21.45
N ILE A 412 5.96 1.79 21.06
CA ILE A 412 6.43 1.23 19.81
C ILE A 412 7.07 -0.09 20.17
N GLY A 413 6.69 -1.15 19.49
CA GLY A 413 7.38 -2.43 19.59
C GLY A 413 7.59 -3.04 18.22
N PHE A 414 8.21 -4.22 18.20
CA PHE A 414 8.55 -4.87 16.93
C PHE A 414 7.30 -5.22 16.09
N ALA A 415 6.11 -5.31 16.70
CA ALA A 415 4.86 -5.47 15.95
C ALA A 415 4.48 -4.24 15.11
N ASP A 416 4.97 -3.05 15.49
CA ASP A 416 4.67 -1.80 14.80
C ASP A 416 5.60 -1.54 13.60
N ILE A 417 6.66 -2.34 13.39
CA ILE A 417 7.57 -2.15 12.24
C ILE A 417 6.82 -1.98 10.90
N PRO A 418 5.78 -2.77 10.56
CA PRO A 418 5.03 -2.58 9.33
C PRO A 418 4.39 -1.20 9.16
N SER A 419 3.86 -0.62 10.24
CA SER A 419 3.20 0.70 10.21
C SER A 419 4.20 1.85 10.34
N LEU A 420 5.33 1.61 11.02
CA LEU A 420 6.37 2.60 11.25
C LEU A 420 7.30 2.81 10.05
N PHE A 421 7.43 1.81 9.17
CA PHE A 421 8.29 1.85 7.97
C PHE A 421 7.46 1.84 6.67
N LEU A 422 6.29 2.48 6.62
CA LEU A 422 5.44 2.48 5.42
C LEU A 422 6.10 3.09 4.18
N SER A 423 7.02 4.04 4.34
CA SER A 423 7.70 4.73 3.24
C SER A 423 8.98 5.42 3.71
N ASN A 424 9.80 5.89 2.76
CA ASN A 424 11.02 6.66 3.02
C ASN A 424 12.03 5.93 3.92
N ASN A 425 12.28 4.65 3.60
CA ASN A 425 13.13 3.75 4.38
C ASN A 425 14.52 3.62 3.76
N PHE A 426 15.56 3.61 4.58
CA PHE A 426 16.95 3.47 4.12
C PHE A 426 17.69 2.42 4.94
N HIS A 427 18.29 1.44 4.29
CA HIS A 427 19.35 0.65 4.91
C HIS A 427 20.61 1.50 4.96
N VAL A 428 21.16 1.69 6.16
CA VAL A 428 22.37 2.50 6.37
C VAL A 428 23.46 1.61 6.93
N VAL A 429 24.50 1.38 6.14
CA VAL A 429 25.71 0.64 6.55
C VAL A 429 26.92 1.57 6.55
N GLY A 430 27.97 1.21 7.27
CA GLY A 430 29.23 1.94 7.19
C GLY A 430 29.94 1.71 5.86
N GLU A 431 30.57 2.74 5.30
CA GLU A 431 31.43 2.66 4.10
C GLU A 431 32.62 1.70 4.33
N LEU A 432 33.05 1.54 5.59
CA LEU A 432 34.12 0.64 5.99
C LEU A 432 33.61 -0.74 6.44
N ALA A 433 32.30 -0.99 6.36
CA ALA A 433 31.72 -2.28 6.71
C ALA A 433 32.23 -3.39 5.77
N LYS A 434 32.49 -4.58 6.31
CA LYS A 434 32.84 -5.73 5.48
C LYS A 434 31.59 -6.28 4.81
N CYS A 435 31.77 -7.05 3.74
CA CYS A 435 30.67 -7.71 3.05
C CYS A 435 29.75 -8.51 4.00
N ASN A 436 30.33 -9.21 4.98
CA ASN A 436 29.57 -9.99 5.97
C ASN A 436 28.66 -9.14 6.88
N ASP A 437 29.09 -7.93 7.26
CA ASP A 437 28.25 -7.01 8.05
C ASP A 437 27.02 -6.57 7.24
N VAL A 438 27.20 -6.39 5.94
CA VAL A 438 26.18 -5.84 5.03
C VAL A 438 25.20 -6.91 4.55
N LEU A 439 25.61 -8.18 4.44
CA LEU A 439 24.74 -9.28 4.02
C LEU A 439 23.48 -9.42 4.90
N GLY A 440 23.52 -8.96 6.15
CA GLY A 440 22.35 -8.88 7.03
C GLY A 440 21.21 -8.02 6.47
N THR A 441 21.53 -6.99 5.68
CA THR A 441 20.52 -6.14 5.02
C THR A 441 19.61 -6.92 4.08
N ALA A 442 20.10 -7.98 3.42
CA ALA A 442 19.27 -8.86 2.59
C ALA A 442 18.21 -9.61 3.40
N ASN A 443 18.53 -9.99 4.64
CA ASN A 443 17.58 -10.66 5.54
C ASN A 443 16.46 -9.71 5.95
N ILE A 444 16.79 -8.47 6.27
CA ILE A 444 15.80 -7.45 6.64
C ILE A 444 14.95 -7.03 5.43
N SER A 445 15.55 -6.81 4.27
CA SER A 445 14.81 -6.50 3.04
C SER A 445 13.80 -7.60 2.67
N TRP A 446 14.16 -8.88 2.85
CA TRP A 446 13.24 -9.98 2.61
C TRP A 446 11.98 -9.88 3.48
N ILE A 447 12.14 -9.73 4.80
CA ILE A 447 10.98 -9.64 5.70
C ILE A 447 10.14 -8.39 5.42
N TYR A 448 10.77 -7.29 4.99
CA TYR A 448 10.05 -6.08 4.54
C TYR A 448 9.16 -6.39 3.33
N GLY A 449 9.69 -7.08 2.32
CA GLY A 449 8.90 -7.55 1.18
C GLY A 449 7.76 -8.46 1.61
N TYR A 450 8.05 -9.45 2.46
CA TYR A 450 7.07 -10.43 2.97
C TYR A 450 5.94 -9.78 3.75
N LYS A 451 6.23 -8.73 4.52
CA LYS A 451 5.25 -7.93 5.27
C LYS A 451 4.63 -6.79 4.44
N ASN A 452 4.89 -6.74 3.12
CA ASN A 452 4.39 -5.70 2.21
C ASN A 452 4.83 -4.26 2.58
N ILE A 453 5.98 -4.12 3.25
CA ILE A 453 6.59 -2.85 3.63
C ILE A 453 7.35 -2.28 2.42
N ALA A 454 7.37 -0.96 2.26
CA ALA A 454 8.13 -0.31 1.20
C ALA A 454 9.62 -0.69 1.26
N ARG A 455 10.20 -1.02 0.10
CA ARG A 455 11.60 -1.42 -0.05
C ARG A 455 12.52 -0.36 0.55
N PRO A 456 13.41 -0.71 1.50
CA PRO A 456 14.44 0.20 1.95
C PRO A 456 15.52 0.38 0.89
N GLU A 457 15.95 1.61 0.68
CA GLU A 457 17.07 1.93 -0.20
C GLU A 457 18.42 1.71 0.50
N GLY A 458 19.34 1.00 -0.12
CA GLY A 458 20.67 0.75 0.43
C GLY A 458 21.59 1.95 0.26
N LYS A 459 22.08 2.50 1.37
CA LYS A 459 23.01 3.63 1.46
C LYS A 459 24.19 3.27 2.36
N THR A 460 25.37 3.77 2.00
CA THR A 460 26.46 3.89 2.98
C THR A 460 26.29 5.21 3.74
N ASP A 461 26.97 5.37 4.88
CA ASP A 461 26.98 6.62 5.63
C ASP A 461 27.47 7.81 4.81
N LEU A 462 28.33 7.59 3.80
CA LEU A 462 28.80 8.64 2.88
C LEU A 462 27.82 8.96 1.74
N LEU A 463 27.02 7.98 1.32
CA LEU A 463 26.02 8.13 0.24
C LEU A 463 24.66 8.60 0.75
N LEU A 464 24.44 8.57 2.06
CA LEU A 464 23.22 9.05 2.69
C LEU A 464 23.17 10.58 2.66
N THR A 465 22.26 11.16 1.88
CA THR A 465 22.15 12.61 1.76
C THR A 465 21.62 13.22 3.05
N ALA A 466 21.86 14.51 3.29
CA ALA A 466 21.34 15.20 4.47
C ALA A 466 19.80 15.09 4.58
N THR A 467 19.07 15.21 3.46
CA THR A 467 17.60 15.10 3.48
C THR A 467 17.15 13.70 3.90
N GLU A 468 17.70 12.66 3.30
CA GLU A 468 17.41 11.26 3.67
C GLU A 468 17.82 11.01 5.13
N TYR A 469 18.99 11.50 5.53
CA TYR A 469 19.50 11.42 6.88
C TYR A 469 18.59 12.11 7.91
N TYR A 470 17.93 13.23 7.62
CA TYR A 470 17.09 13.94 8.62
C TYR A 470 15.61 13.55 8.57
N THR A 471 15.13 13.01 7.44
CA THR A 471 13.70 12.76 7.21
C THR A 471 13.34 11.30 6.98
N GLY A 472 14.33 10.47 6.65
CA GLY A 472 14.16 9.04 6.37
C GLY A 472 14.08 8.21 7.63
N ASN A 473 13.28 7.14 7.56
CA ASN A 473 13.33 6.04 8.52
C ASN A 473 14.60 5.23 8.24
N LEU A 474 15.42 5.00 9.27
CA LEU A 474 16.73 4.39 9.09
C LEU A 474 16.73 2.97 9.66
N ILE A 475 17.19 2.02 8.85
CA ILE A 475 17.56 0.68 9.28
C ILE A 475 19.08 0.60 9.28
N ILE A 476 19.67 0.84 10.44
CA ILE A 476 21.11 0.93 10.65
C ILE A 476 21.63 -0.49 10.93
N VAL A 477 22.51 -0.98 10.06
CA VAL A 477 23.11 -2.32 10.20
C VAL A 477 24.63 -2.18 10.30
N GLY A 478 25.23 -2.86 11.27
CA GLY A 478 26.65 -2.80 11.58
C GLY A 478 26.98 -1.81 12.71
N GLY A 479 27.98 -2.17 13.51
CA GLY A 479 28.24 -1.52 14.79
C GLY A 479 28.94 -0.17 14.72
N PRO A 480 28.97 0.56 15.85
CA PRO A 480 29.51 1.93 15.95
C PRO A 480 30.99 2.06 15.54
N ALA A 481 31.76 0.96 15.60
CA ALA A 481 33.17 0.95 15.20
C ALA A 481 33.38 1.11 13.67
N ILE A 482 32.40 0.70 12.87
CA ILE A 482 32.49 0.72 11.39
C ILE A 482 31.39 1.55 10.74
N ASN A 483 30.30 1.84 11.45
CA ASN A 483 29.16 2.61 10.99
C ASN A 483 28.97 3.86 11.88
N PRO A 484 29.43 5.04 11.43
CA PRO A 484 29.32 6.27 12.21
C PRO A 484 27.88 6.66 12.55
N VAL A 485 26.91 6.25 11.73
CA VAL A 485 25.48 6.49 11.98
C VAL A 485 25.00 5.64 13.16
N ALA A 486 25.47 4.40 13.31
CA ALA A 486 25.19 3.60 14.51
C ALA A 486 25.73 4.29 15.78
N ASN A 487 26.99 4.75 15.77
CA ASN A 487 27.59 5.46 16.90
C ASN A 487 26.86 6.74 17.29
N GLU A 488 26.26 7.44 16.32
CA GLU A 488 25.45 8.61 16.60
C GLU A 488 24.12 8.24 17.26
N PHE A 489 23.38 7.29 16.69
CA PHE A 489 22.07 6.91 17.22
C PHE A 489 22.15 6.13 18.53
N ASP A 490 23.25 5.42 18.77
CA ASP A 490 23.54 4.84 20.07
C ASP A 490 23.53 5.93 21.16
N GLN A 491 24.09 7.12 20.89
CA GLN A 491 24.06 8.25 21.83
C GLN A 491 22.66 8.84 22.02
N TYR A 492 21.82 8.84 20.98
CA TYR A 492 20.45 9.34 21.10
C TYR A 492 19.53 8.39 21.90
N PHE A 493 19.85 7.11 21.92
CA PHE A 493 19.07 6.08 22.58
C PHE A 493 19.73 5.55 23.86
N ASP A 494 20.75 6.24 24.37
CA ASP A 494 21.52 5.85 25.55
C ASP A 494 22.03 4.39 25.49
N ILE A 495 22.31 3.91 24.27
CA ILE A 495 22.98 2.64 24.03
C ILE A 495 24.47 2.88 24.23
N ALA A 496 25.07 2.09 25.12
CA ALA A 496 26.49 2.15 25.41
C ALA A 496 27.12 0.78 25.25
N TYR A 497 28.43 0.76 25.03
CA TYR A 497 29.20 -0.47 25.08
C TYR A 497 30.52 -0.26 25.82
N ASN A 498 31.02 -1.33 26.43
CA ASN A 498 32.32 -1.37 27.07
C ASN A 498 33.15 -2.47 26.43
N TYR A 499 34.40 -2.15 26.11
CA TYR A 499 35.37 -3.10 25.59
C TYR A 499 36.56 -3.14 26.55
N ASP A 500 36.62 -4.21 27.36
CA ASP A 500 37.75 -4.46 28.25
C ASP A 500 38.76 -5.36 27.56
N THR A 501 39.93 -4.80 27.23
CA THR A 501 41.04 -5.50 26.58
C THR A 501 41.94 -6.24 27.57
N ASN A 502 41.50 -6.48 28.81
CA ASN A 502 42.29 -7.21 29.79
C ASN A 502 42.72 -8.58 29.21
N PRO A 503 44.03 -8.86 29.08
CA PRO A 503 44.51 -10.08 28.44
C PRO A 503 44.20 -11.37 29.22
N TYR A 504 43.65 -11.27 30.43
CA TYR A 504 43.29 -12.41 31.26
C TYR A 504 41.78 -12.67 31.37
N ASP A 505 40.96 -11.70 30.93
CA ASP A 505 39.49 -11.76 30.99
C ASP A 505 38.93 -10.72 29.99
N PRO A 506 39.20 -10.87 28.68
CA PRO A 506 38.78 -9.89 27.70
C PRO A 506 37.27 -9.99 27.51
N LEU A 507 36.55 -8.89 27.70
CA LEU A 507 35.10 -8.88 27.56
C LEU A 507 34.59 -7.71 26.74
N PHE A 508 33.45 -7.93 26.08
CA PHE A 508 32.69 -6.90 25.40
C PHE A 508 31.27 -6.86 25.97
N GLN A 509 30.77 -5.69 26.31
CA GLN A 509 29.45 -5.51 26.92
C GLN A 509 28.65 -4.48 26.17
N ILE A 510 27.36 -4.75 25.95
CA ILE A 510 26.39 -3.79 25.43
C ILE A 510 25.39 -3.47 26.54
N PHE A 511 25.02 -2.21 26.69
CA PHE A 511 24.07 -1.67 27.66
C PHE A 511 23.01 -0.85 26.93
N ALA A 512 21.73 -1.07 27.25
CA ALA A 512 20.61 -0.27 26.77
C ALA A 512 19.42 -0.44 27.72
N ASP A 513 18.69 0.64 28.03
CA ASP A 513 17.48 0.64 28.87
C ASP A 513 17.62 -0.12 30.21
N GLY A 514 18.79 -0.03 30.85
CA GLY A 514 19.09 -0.72 32.11
C GLY A 514 19.38 -2.23 31.97
N TYR A 515 19.29 -2.78 30.76
CA TYR A 515 19.70 -4.14 30.43
C TYR A 515 21.13 -4.17 29.92
N SER A 516 21.78 -5.33 30.05
CA SER A 516 23.12 -5.54 29.52
C SER A 516 23.35 -6.97 29.09
N ILE A 517 24.19 -7.15 28.07
CA ILE A 517 24.66 -8.46 27.60
C ILE A 517 26.19 -8.44 27.50
N THR A 518 26.83 -9.53 27.92
CA THR A 518 28.30 -9.66 27.97
C THR A 518 28.78 -10.79 27.07
N LEU A 519 29.79 -10.54 26.25
CA LEU A 519 30.55 -11.52 25.50
C LEU A 519 31.92 -11.68 26.15
N ASP A 520 32.22 -12.92 26.57
CA ASP A 520 33.59 -13.33 26.85
C ASP A 520 34.31 -13.52 25.51
N LEU A 521 35.36 -12.73 25.28
CA LEU A 521 36.04 -12.70 23.99
C LEU A 521 36.93 -13.92 23.77
N ASP A 522 37.15 -14.75 24.79
CA ASP A 522 37.76 -16.07 24.61
C ASP A 522 36.82 -17.05 23.90
N ASN A 523 35.50 -16.79 23.87
CA ASN A 523 34.52 -17.59 23.13
C ASN A 523 34.35 -17.14 21.67
N TYR A 524 34.80 -15.93 21.31
CA TYR A 524 34.76 -15.45 19.93
C TYR A 524 35.85 -16.16 19.09
N PRO A 525 35.58 -16.62 17.85
CA PRO A 525 34.42 -16.31 17.00
C PRO A 525 33.25 -17.29 17.04
N ASN A 526 33.23 -18.26 17.97
CA ASN A 526 32.16 -19.28 18.06
C ASN A 526 30.94 -18.78 18.85
N GLU A 527 31.05 -17.59 19.43
CA GLU A 527 30.00 -16.91 20.16
C GLU A 527 30.08 -15.41 19.85
N ASP A 528 28.92 -14.78 19.72
CA ASP A 528 28.81 -13.34 19.53
C ASP A 528 27.50 -12.83 20.15
N ILE A 529 27.44 -11.52 20.40
CA ILE A 529 26.26 -10.85 20.96
C ILE A 529 25.81 -9.72 20.05
N CYS A 530 24.53 -9.41 20.09
CA CYS A 530 23.91 -8.41 19.23
C CYS A 530 22.82 -7.65 19.99
N ILE A 531 22.73 -6.35 19.70
CA ILE A 531 21.58 -5.54 20.05
C ILE A 531 20.68 -5.33 18.82
N VAL A 532 19.38 -5.46 19.05
CA VAL A 532 18.34 -4.97 18.14
C VAL A 532 17.55 -3.91 18.90
N TYR A 533 17.54 -2.68 18.41
CA TYR A 533 16.88 -1.55 19.06
C TYR A 533 15.95 -0.82 18.10
N LEU A 534 14.70 -0.62 18.49
CA LEU A 534 13.69 0.14 17.75
C LEU A 534 13.39 1.43 18.53
N GLY A 535 13.67 2.57 17.91
CA GLY A 535 13.52 3.88 18.53
C GLY A 535 12.84 4.88 17.62
N ARG A 536 12.40 6.01 18.20
CA ARG A 536 11.98 7.20 17.44
C ARG A 536 12.88 8.38 17.77
N GLN A 537 13.26 9.10 16.73
CA GLN A 537 14.02 10.34 16.83
C GLN A 537 13.40 11.35 15.88
N ASN A 538 13.03 12.55 16.34
CA ASN A 538 12.46 13.60 15.48
C ASN A 538 11.31 13.14 14.54
N ASN A 539 10.33 12.40 15.08
CA ASN A 539 9.16 11.86 14.37
C ASN A 539 9.40 10.76 13.32
N ARG A 540 10.63 10.29 13.14
CA ARG A 540 10.95 9.14 12.27
C ARG A 540 11.36 7.93 13.10
N THR A 541 11.36 6.77 12.47
CA THR A 541 11.64 5.48 13.09
C THR A 541 13.05 5.03 12.76
N ILE A 542 13.75 4.51 13.76
CA ILE A 542 15.12 4.02 13.64
C ILE A 542 15.14 2.58 14.15
N LEU A 543 15.61 1.66 13.32
CA LEU A 543 15.89 0.27 13.68
C LEU A 543 17.41 0.07 13.64
N ILE A 544 18.02 -0.28 14.75
CA ILE A 544 19.46 -0.52 14.90
C ILE A 544 19.67 -2.02 15.08
N ILE A 545 20.61 -2.59 14.31
CA ILE A 545 21.03 -3.98 14.44
C ILE A 545 22.56 -4.04 14.34
N TRP A 546 23.23 -4.34 15.45
CA TRP A 546 24.67 -4.55 15.44
C TRP A 546 25.15 -5.46 16.57
N GLY A 547 26.27 -6.16 16.32
CA GLY A 547 26.97 -6.98 17.30
C GLY A 547 28.45 -6.61 17.43
N TYR A 548 29.21 -7.37 18.22
CA TYR A 548 30.67 -7.15 18.34
C TYR A 548 31.38 -7.46 17.02
N GLY A 549 31.12 -8.64 16.46
CA GLY A 549 31.58 -9.05 15.14
C GLY A 549 30.49 -9.00 14.07
N TRP A 550 30.86 -9.44 12.88
CA TRP A 550 29.90 -9.60 11.79
C TRP A 550 28.91 -10.73 12.10
N GLN A 551 29.31 -11.74 12.87
CA GLN A 551 28.48 -12.86 13.28
C GLN A 551 27.30 -12.38 14.12
N GLY A 552 27.53 -11.51 15.11
CA GLY A 552 26.49 -10.90 15.93
C GLY A 552 25.54 -10.05 15.09
N THR A 553 26.08 -9.15 14.25
CA THR A 553 25.28 -8.30 13.36
C THR A 553 24.40 -9.12 12.40
N TYR A 554 24.97 -10.17 11.80
CA TYR A 554 24.26 -11.07 10.90
C TYR A 554 23.23 -11.93 11.67
N ALA A 555 23.55 -12.41 12.87
CA ALA A 555 22.63 -13.13 13.76
C ALA A 555 21.40 -12.30 14.13
N GLY A 556 21.58 -11.03 14.51
CA GLY A 556 20.45 -10.13 14.75
C GLY A 556 19.59 -9.94 13.50
N SER A 557 20.22 -9.83 12.34
CA SER A 557 19.52 -9.70 11.06
C SER A 557 18.73 -10.97 10.68
N VAL A 558 19.31 -12.16 10.88
CA VAL A 558 18.64 -13.45 10.68
C VAL A 558 17.46 -13.58 11.64
N PHE A 559 17.65 -13.24 12.92
CA PHE A 559 16.60 -13.29 13.92
C PHE A 559 15.42 -12.39 13.54
N MET A 560 15.71 -11.14 13.20
CA MET A 560 14.69 -10.15 12.80
C MET A 560 14.03 -10.42 11.45
N SER A 561 14.60 -11.32 10.63
CA SER A 561 13.97 -11.74 9.37
C SER A 561 12.88 -12.79 9.55
N ASN A 562 12.71 -13.37 10.74
CA ASN A 562 11.65 -14.34 11.00
C ASN A 562 10.31 -13.61 11.29
N PRO A 563 9.24 -13.84 10.48
CA PRO A 563 7.96 -13.16 10.67
C PRO A 563 7.31 -13.34 12.05
N GLN A 564 7.63 -14.43 12.76
CA GLN A 564 7.09 -14.74 14.08
C GLN A 564 7.73 -13.92 15.20
N VAL A 565 8.97 -13.47 15.01
CA VAL A 565 9.71 -12.68 16.01
C VAL A 565 8.98 -11.38 16.30
N TRP A 566 8.46 -10.70 15.28
CA TRP A 566 7.78 -9.41 15.47
C TRP A 566 6.45 -9.55 16.23
N THR A 567 5.79 -10.71 16.13
CA THR A 567 4.57 -10.98 16.91
C THR A 567 4.90 -11.40 18.33
N MET A 568 5.90 -12.28 18.50
CA MET A 568 6.32 -12.77 19.81
C MET A 568 6.86 -11.67 20.70
N TYR A 569 7.65 -10.76 20.11
CA TYR A 569 8.22 -9.61 20.80
C TYR A 569 7.46 -8.31 20.46
N SER A 570 6.15 -8.43 20.24
CA SER A 570 5.30 -7.33 19.74
C SER A 570 5.39 -6.05 20.55
N GLY A 571 5.37 -6.15 21.88
CA GLY A 571 5.49 -5.01 22.80
C GLY A 571 6.93 -4.62 23.17
N TYR A 572 7.94 -5.31 22.63
CA TYR A 572 9.34 -5.00 22.91
C TYR A 572 9.92 -4.12 21.82
N HIS A 573 10.80 -3.21 22.22
CA HIS A 573 11.59 -2.34 21.35
C HIS A 573 13.09 -2.63 21.43
N LEU A 574 13.51 -3.44 22.40
CA LEU A 574 14.90 -3.86 22.63
C LEU A 574 14.99 -5.38 22.69
N LEU A 575 15.94 -5.96 21.95
CA LEU A 575 16.40 -7.34 22.14
C LEU A 575 17.91 -7.36 22.30
N LEU A 576 18.36 -8.09 23.30
CA LEU A 576 19.75 -8.49 23.46
C LEU A 576 19.86 -9.97 23.09
N LEU A 577 20.56 -10.23 21.99
CA LEU A 577 20.65 -11.54 21.36
C LEU A 577 22.04 -12.11 21.56
N ARG A 578 22.11 -13.42 21.76
CA ARG A 578 23.34 -14.19 21.73
C ARG A 578 23.26 -15.23 20.63
N TRP A 579 24.34 -15.36 19.88
CA TRP A 579 24.56 -16.48 18.97
C TRP A 579 25.68 -17.35 19.53
N LYS A 580 25.50 -18.68 19.44
CA LYS A 580 26.55 -19.67 19.71
C LYS A 580 26.56 -20.72 18.61
N ASP A 581 27.71 -20.95 18.00
CA ASP A 581 27.92 -22.07 17.12
C ASP A 581 27.92 -23.38 17.93
N THR A 582 26.76 -24.03 18.00
CA THR A 582 26.57 -25.23 18.82
C THR A 582 26.96 -26.50 18.10
N ASN A 583 26.99 -26.46 16.77
CA ASN A 583 27.28 -27.61 15.92
C ASN A 583 28.70 -27.55 15.31
N ASN A 584 29.47 -26.48 15.59
CA ASN A 584 30.81 -26.18 15.10
C ASN A 584 30.88 -26.16 13.57
N ASN A 585 29.90 -25.54 12.91
CA ASN A 585 29.86 -25.39 11.46
C ASN A 585 30.24 -23.98 10.97
N ASP A 586 30.59 -23.07 11.89
CA ASP A 586 30.93 -21.66 11.66
C ASP A 586 29.79 -20.84 11.01
N PHE A 587 28.54 -21.33 11.05
CA PHE A 587 27.38 -20.68 10.46
C PHE A 587 26.44 -20.07 11.50
N ILE A 588 25.81 -18.98 11.08
CA ILE A 588 24.74 -18.37 11.86
C ILE A 588 23.42 -18.97 11.43
N GLU A 589 22.94 -19.91 12.22
CA GLU A 589 21.63 -20.52 12.04
C GLU A 589 20.61 -19.87 12.97
N PHE A 590 19.37 -19.71 12.51
CA PHE A 590 18.31 -19.13 13.35
C PHE A 590 18.15 -19.91 14.68
N SER A 591 18.31 -21.24 14.67
CA SER A 591 18.23 -22.10 15.86
C SER A 591 19.32 -21.86 16.90
N GLU A 592 20.39 -21.16 16.54
CA GLU A 592 21.55 -20.88 17.37
C GLU A 592 21.54 -19.46 17.94
N VAL A 593 20.57 -18.64 17.51
CA VAL A 593 20.35 -17.28 18.01
C VAL A 593 19.23 -17.31 19.03
N TYR A 594 19.50 -16.82 20.24
CA TYR A 594 18.50 -16.75 21.30
C TYR A 594 18.55 -15.40 22.01
N PRO A 595 17.40 -14.82 22.38
CA PRO A 595 17.34 -13.65 23.23
C PRO A 595 17.71 -14.03 24.67
N GLU A 596 18.57 -13.24 25.30
CA GLU A 596 18.91 -13.46 26.71
C GLU A 596 17.82 -13.00 27.68
N THR A 597 16.94 -12.10 27.22
CA THR A 597 15.91 -11.49 28.05
C THR A 597 14.64 -12.34 28.17
N ILE A 598 14.35 -13.30 27.27
CA ILE A 598 13.11 -14.10 27.29
C ILE A 598 13.28 -15.46 26.58
N PRO A 599 12.99 -16.61 27.23
CA PRO A 599 13.10 -17.91 26.56
C PRO A 599 11.94 -18.17 25.60
N GLY A 600 12.27 -18.47 24.33
CA GLY A 600 11.35 -18.99 23.32
C GLY A 600 12.11 -19.88 22.32
N SER A 601 11.48 -20.95 21.83
CA SER A 601 12.03 -21.85 20.80
C SER A 601 11.23 -21.74 19.51
N PHE A 602 11.88 -21.83 18.36
CA PHE A 602 11.27 -21.60 17.05
C PHE A 602 11.48 -22.76 16.08
N ALA A 603 10.63 -22.82 15.06
CA ALA A 603 10.88 -23.60 13.85
C ALA A 603 11.42 -22.66 12.76
N ALA A 604 12.46 -23.08 12.05
CA ALA A 604 12.93 -22.37 10.87
C ALA A 604 11.80 -22.29 9.82
N PRO A 605 11.75 -21.23 8.98
CA PRO A 605 10.82 -21.17 7.86
C PRO A 605 10.94 -22.42 6.98
N PRO A 606 9.82 -22.97 6.48
CA PRO A 606 9.87 -24.15 5.63
C PRO A 606 10.64 -23.85 4.34
N THR A 607 11.59 -24.71 3.99
CA THR A 607 12.29 -24.68 2.71
C THR A 607 11.31 -24.99 1.59
N GLY A 608 11.12 -24.07 0.64
CA GLY A 608 10.41 -24.42 -0.60
C GLY A 608 11.25 -25.35 -1.48
N THR A 609 10.61 -26.00 -2.45
CA THR A 609 11.28 -26.87 -3.43
C THR A 609 11.34 -26.14 -4.77
N PRO A 610 12.53 -25.91 -5.36
CA PRO A 610 12.65 -25.31 -6.68
C PRO A 610 11.90 -26.14 -7.74
N GLN A 611 11.26 -25.48 -8.70
CA GLN A 611 10.61 -26.16 -9.82
C GLN A 611 11.47 -26.09 -11.08
N ALA A 612 11.55 -27.21 -11.82
CA ALA A 612 12.27 -27.30 -13.08
C ALA A 612 11.46 -26.63 -14.22
N VAL A 613 11.43 -25.31 -14.22
CA VAL A 613 10.81 -24.47 -15.27
C VAL A 613 11.90 -23.74 -16.08
N SER A 614 11.53 -23.16 -17.22
CA SER A 614 12.48 -22.43 -18.07
C SER A 614 13.11 -21.24 -17.33
N PRO A 615 14.43 -20.98 -17.48
CA PRO A 615 15.15 -19.92 -16.76
C PRO A 615 14.89 -18.53 -17.36
N ILE A 616 13.64 -18.09 -17.42
CA ILE A 616 13.22 -16.76 -17.88
C ILE A 616 12.73 -15.92 -16.69
N PHE A 617 12.81 -14.59 -16.79
CA PHE A 617 12.52 -13.71 -15.65
C PHE A 617 11.10 -13.88 -15.10
N TYR A 618 10.11 -14.20 -15.95
CA TYR A 618 8.75 -14.50 -15.51
C TYR A 618 8.69 -15.64 -14.48
N ASN A 619 9.62 -16.60 -14.56
CA ASN A 619 9.64 -17.78 -13.72
C ASN A 619 10.49 -17.64 -12.44
N ILE A 620 11.06 -16.46 -12.15
CA ILE A 620 11.88 -16.25 -10.93
C ILE A 620 11.21 -16.80 -9.66
N PRO A 621 9.92 -16.51 -9.38
CA PRO A 621 9.25 -17.05 -8.19
C PRO A 621 9.30 -18.58 -8.08
N ALA A 622 9.18 -19.29 -9.21
CA ALA A 622 9.21 -20.75 -9.24
C ALA A 622 10.64 -21.33 -9.21
N LEU A 623 11.59 -20.63 -9.83
CA LEU A 623 13.00 -21.04 -9.90
C LEU A 623 13.68 -20.91 -8.53
N PHE A 624 13.35 -19.88 -7.77
CA PHE A 624 13.99 -19.56 -6.48
C PHE A 624 13.08 -19.76 -5.26
N ALA A 625 12.01 -20.56 -5.38
CA ALA A 625 11.10 -20.85 -4.27
C ALA A 625 11.76 -21.52 -3.04
N GLY A 626 12.98 -22.04 -3.18
CA GLY A 626 13.62 -22.93 -2.19
C GLY A 626 15.05 -22.55 -1.81
N PHE A 627 15.85 -23.56 -1.50
CA PHE A 627 17.26 -23.51 -1.08
C PHE A 627 18.10 -22.58 -1.96
N THR A 628 18.24 -21.32 -1.56
CA THR A 628 18.77 -20.22 -2.39
C THR A 628 19.76 -19.37 -1.60
N PHE A 629 20.83 -18.94 -2.24
CA PHE A 629 21.90 -18.16 -1.62
C PHE A 629 22.22 -16.89 -2.40
N HIS A 630 22.29 -15.76 -1.70
CA HIS A 630 23.06 -14.62 -2.18
C HIS A 630 24.54 -14.93 -1.96
N VAL A 631 25.33 -14.87 -3.03
CA VAL A 631 26.76 -15.14 -2.95
C VAL A 631 27.54 -13.91 -3.38
N VAL A 632 28.31 -13.35 -2.46
CA VAL A 632 29.18 -12.20 -2.73
C VAL A 632 30.65 -12.59 -2.56
N GLY A 633 31.55 -11.79 -3.10
CA GLY A 633 32.97 -11.96 -2.83
C GLY A 633 33.34 -11.63 -1.38
N ASP A 634 34.21 -12.41 -0.75
CA ASP A 634 34.77 -12.11 0.56
C ASP A 634 35.60 -10.82 0.56
N SER A 635 36.13 -10.46 -0.61
CA SER A 635 36.81 -9.18 -0.85
C SER A 635 35.91 -8.06 -1.38
N ALA A 636 34.60 -8.29 -1.49
CA ALA A 636 33.64 -7.29 -1.96
C ALA A 636 33.50 -6.13 -0.97
N LYS A 637 33.33 -4.91 -1.47
CA LYS A 637 33.04 -3.74 -0.61
C LYS A 637 31.57 -3.75 -0.20
N CYS A 638 31.22 -2.98 0.83
CA CYS A 638 29.83 -2.83 1.26
C CYS A 638 28.90 -2.38 0.11
N THR A 639 29.36 -1.47 -0.75
CA THR A 639 28.60 -0.97 -1.91
C THR A 639 28.29 -2.05 -2.96
N ASP A 640 29.18 -3.02 -3.15
CA ASP A 640 28.92 -4.18 -4.03
C ASP A 640 27.83 -5.10 -3.45
N VAL A 641 27.77 -5.20 -2.12
CA VAL A 641 26.88 -6.12 -1.39
C VAL A 641 25.49 -5.53 -1.16
N LEU A 642 25.35 -4.21 -1.05
CA LEU A 642 24.05 -3.55 -0.83
C LEU A 642 23.00 -3.92 -1.89
N GLY A 643 23.42 -4.29 -3.10
CA GLY A 643 22.52 -4.81 -4.14
C GLY A 643 21.77 -6.09 -3.73
N THR A 644 22.30 -6.90 -2.81
CA THR A 644 21.61 -8.10 -2.30
C THR A 644 20.29 -7.74 -1.60
N ALA A 645 20.24 -6.62 -0.86
CA ALA A 645 19.02 -6.12 -0.23
C ALA A 645 17.94 -5.77 -1.26
N ASN A 646 18.33 -5.20 -2.41
CA ASN A 646 17.40 -4.88 -3.50
C ASN A 646 16.77 -6.14 -4.10
N VAL A 647 17.56 -7.21 -4.28
CA VAL A 647 17.08 -8.47 -4.86
C VAL A 647 16.26 -9.29 -3.85
N SER A 648 16.58 -9.20 -2.56
CA SER A 648 15.91 -9.97 -1.51
C SER A 648 14.50 -9.45 -1.19
N TRP A 649 14.25 -8.13 -1.34
CA TRP A 649 12.92 -7.55 -1.11
C TRP A 649 11.80 -8.18 -1.96
N PRO A 650 11.90 -8.26 -3.30
CA PRO A 650 10.86 -8.87 -4.09
C PRO A 650 10.72 -10.38 -3.82
N PHE A 651 11.74 -11.05 -3.29
CA PHE A 651 11.62 -12.45 -2.86
C PHE A 651 10.62 -12.61 -1.73
N GLY A 652 10.71 -11.75 -0.71
CA GLY A 652 9.70 -11.71 0.33
C GLY A 652 8.32 -11.34 -0.20
N LYS A 653 8.26 -10.32 -1.08
CA LYS A 653 7.01 -9.81 -1.67
C LYS A 653 6.24 -10.88 -2.44
N GLU A 654 6.94 -11.72 -3.19
CA GLU A 654 6.37 -12.81 -3.98
C GLU A 654 6.24 -14.12 -3.17
N GLY A 655 6.51 -14.09 -1.86
CA GLY A 655 6.36 -15.24 -0.97
C GLY A 655 7.39 -16.36 -1.17
N MET A 656 8.53 -16.06 -1.79
CA MET A 656 9.65 -17.01 -1.92
C MET A 656 10.36 -17.20 -0.58
N ALA A 657 11.02 -18.36 -0.41
CA ALA A 657 11.91 -18.60 0.72
C ALA A 657 13.01 -17.54 0.77
N ARG A 658 13.40 -17.16 1.99
CA ARG A 658 14.48 -16.19 2.23
C ARG A 658 15.80 -16.73 1.67
N PRO A 659 16.47 -16.01 0.75
CA PRO A 659 17.84 -16.35 0.37
C PRO A 659 18.80 -16.13 1.54
N GLU A 660 19.72 -17.07 1.76
CA GLU A 660 20.77 -16.90 2.75
C GLU A 660 21.96 -16.13 2.15
N GLY A 661 22.52 -15.18 2.90
CA GLY A 661 23.73 -14.45 2.51
C GLY A 661 24.99 -15.24 2.84
N LYS A 662 25.86 -15.45 1.86
CA LYS A 662 27.17 -16.10 2.03
C LYS A 662 28.24 -15.34 1.25
N THR A 663 29.47 -15.32 1.75
CA THR A 663 30.63 -15.05 0.90
C THR A 663 31.03 -16.32 0.14
N ASP A 664 31.85 -16.17 -0.90
CA ASP A 664 32.42 -17.31 -1.61
C ASP A 664 33.25 -18.23 -0.70
N LEU A 665 33.86 -17.72 0.37
CA LEU A 665 34.59 -18.53 1.35
C LEU A 665 33.68 -19.26 2.34
N LEU A 666 32.51 -18.69 2.65
CA LEU A 666 31.53 -19.27 3.57
C LEU A 666 30.52 -20.20 2.86
N LEU A 667 30.47 -20.19 1.53
CA LEU A 667 29.61 -21.08 0.76
C LEU A 667 30.21 -22.49 0.74
N THR A 668 29.52 -23.46 1.36
CA THR A 668 30.00 -24.85 1.39
C THR A 668 29.91 -25.50 0.01
N SER A 669 30.68 -26.57 -0.21
CA SER A 669 30.57 -27.34 -1.46
C SER A 669 29.17 -27.96 -1.65
N TYR A 670 28.46 -28.29 -0.57
CA TYR A 670 27.10 -28.82 -0.65
C TYR A 670 26.11 -27.75 -1.11
N GLU A 671 26.12 -26.57 -0.47
CA GLU A 671 25.28 -25.43 -0.85
C GLU A 671 25.60 -24.97 -2.27
N HIS A 672 26.89 -24.85 -2.62
CA HIS A 672 27.34 -24.49 -3.96
C HIS A 672 26.85 -25.45 -5.04
N SER A 673 26.78 -26.77 -4.77
CA SER A 673 26.39 -27.77 -5.77
C SER A 673 24.89 -28.11 -5.78
N ASN A 674 24.13 -27.76 -4.73
CA ASN A 674 22.73 -28.15 -4.59
C ASN A 674 21.77 -26.97 -4.42
N GLY A 675 22.27 -25.78 -4.07
CA GLY A 675 21.47 -24.57 -3.91
C GLY A 675 21.30 -23.80 -5.21
N ASN A 676 20.24 -23.01 -5.30
CA ASN A 676 20.17 -21.94 -6.29
C ASN A 676 21.08 -20.79 -5.85
N LEU A 677 21.77 -20.16 -6.79
CA LEU A 677 22.74 -19.12 -6.47
C LEU A 677 22.34 -17.80 -7.11
N ILE A 678 22.55 -16.73 -6.36
CA ILE A 678 22.41 -15.35 -6.83
C ILE A 678 23.76 -14.67 -6.62
N PRO A 679 24.75 -14.89 -7.50
CA PRO A 679 26.03 -14.23 -7.39
C PRO A 679 25.87 -12.74 -7.70
N VAL A 680 26.20 -11.90 -6.72
CA VAL A 680 26.18 -10.43 -6.84
C VAL A 680 27.61 -9.90 -6.77
N GLY A 681 27.97 -9.04 -7.72
CA GLY A 681 29.32 -8.49 -7.86
C GLY A 681 30.15 -9.17 -8.95
N GLY A 682 31.05 -8.40 -9.56
CA GLY A 682 31.80 -8.81 -10.76
C GLY A 682 32.81 -9.93 -10.53
N PRO A 683 33.25 -10.61 -11.62
CA PRO A 683 34.18 -11.73 -11.57
C PRO A 683 35.56 -11.38 -10.99
N ALA A 684 35.89 -10.08 -10.89
CA ALA A 684 37.13 -9.61 -10.26
C ALA A 684 37.11 -9.73 -8.73
N ILE A 685 35.92 -9.67 -8.11
CA ILE A 685 35.75 -9.73 -6.65
C ILE A 685 34.96 -10.94 -6.19
N ASN A 686 34.15 -11.55 -7.06
CA ASN A 686 33.29 -12.69 -6.77
C ASN A 686 33.69 -13.89 -7.65
N PRO A 687 34.45 -14.86 -7.10
CA PRO A 687 34.88 -16.05 -7.85
C PRO A 687 33.73 -16.91 -8.39
N ILE A 688 32.57 -16.92 -7.71
CA ILE A 688 31.38 -17.66 -8.16
C ILE A 688 30.78 -16.99 -9.40
N ALA A 689 30.76 -15.66 -9.48
CA ALA A 689 30.37 -14.97 -10.71
C ALA A 689 31.32 -15.33 -11.88
N ASN A 690 32.63 -15.41 -11.63
CA ASN A 690 33.62 -15.82 -12.64
C ASN A 690 33.43 -17.27 -13.12
N GLU A 691 33.12 -18.19 -12.20
CA GLU A 691 32.81 -19.58 -12.52
C GLU A 691 31.62 -19.70 -13.48
N TYR A 692 30.48 -19.12 -13.11
CA TYR A 692 29.25 -19.23 -13.91
C TYR A 692 29.28 -18.41 -15.19
N ASN A 693 30.07 -17.32 -15.25
CA ASN A 693 30.37 -16.65 -16.51
C ASN A 693 30.96 -17.63 -17.53
N GLY A 694 31.89 -18.50 -17.10
CA GLY A 694 32.47 -19.54 -17.95
C GLY A 694 31.43 -20.51 -18.49
N TYR A 695 30.49 -20.97 -17.65
CA TYR A 695 29.42 -21.88 -18.06
C TYR A 695 28.41 -21.24 -19.01
N PHE A 696 28.04 -19.98 -18.78
CA PHE A 696 27.07 -19.25 -19.60
C PHE A 696 27.70 -18.50 -20.77
N ARG A 697 28.99 -18.71 -21.03
CA ARG A 697 29.73 -18.08 -22.14
C ARG A 697 29.66 -16.55 -22.09
N ILE A 698 29.71 -16.01 -20.87
CA ILE A 698 29.80 -14.58 -20.58
C ILE A 698 31.29 -14.25 -20.41
N PHE A 699 31.76 -13.23 -21.11
CA PHE A 699 33.15 -12.78 -21.09
C PHE A 699 33.19 -11.26 -20.95
N PHE A 700 34.32 -10.75 -20.48
CA PHE A 700 34.62 -9.33 -20.56
C PHE A 700 35.96 -9.09 -21.25
N SER A 701 36.08 -7.95 -21.93
CA SER A 701 37.35 -7.44 -22.43
C SER A 701 37.57 -6.03 -21.87
N TYR A 702 38.79 -5.75 -21.45
CA TYR A 702 39.18 -4.47 -20.89
C TYR A 702 40.41 -3.94 -21.63
N ILE A 703 40.25 -2.79 -22.28
CA ILE A 703 41.32 -1.98 -22.82
C ILE A 703 41.33 -0.66 -22.02
N PRO A 704 42.35 -0.43 -21.18
CA PRO A 704 42.39 0.76 -20.32
C PRO A 704 42.23 2.07 -21.11
N HIS A 705 41.43 3.01 -20.59
CA HIS A 705 41.14 4.31 -21.21
C HIS A 705 40.54 4.25 -22.63
N GLU A 706 40.05 3.09 -23.05
CA GLU A 706 39.44 2.94 -24.38
C GLU A 706 38.07 2.29 -24.29
N ILE A 707 38.00 1.06 -23.77
CA ILE A 707 36.74 0.30 -23.78
C ILE A 707 36.73 -0.82 -22.75
N PHE A 708 35.61 -0.97 -22.06
CA PHE A 708 35.23 -2.17 -21.33
C PHE A 708 33.98 -2.75 -21.97
N THR A 709 34.01 -4.04 -22.30
CA THR A 709 32.89 -4.74 -22.97
C THR A 709 32.53 -5.98 -22.19
N ILE A 710 31.23 -6.18 -21.91
CA ILE A 710 30.66 -7.45 -21.44
C ILE A 710 29.98 -8.11 -22.64
N SER A 711 30.28 -9.38 -22.91
CA SER A 711 29.73 -10.15 -24.04
C SER A 711 29.17 -11.48 -23.59
N CYS A 712 27.93 -11.79 -23.96
CA CYS A 712 27.35 -13.12 -23.84
C CYS A 712 27.35 -13.80 -25.21
N LEU A 713 28.34 -14.65 -25.48
CA LEU A 713 28.54 -15.26 -26.79
C LEU A 713 27.44 -16.28 -27.16
N GLY A 714 26.79 -16.88 -26.16
CA GLY A 714 25.65 -17.77 -26.39
C GLY A 714 24.44 -17.04 -26.95
N GLU A 715 24.28 -15.77 -26.58
CA GLU A 715 23.15 -14.92 -26.95
C GLU A 715 23.46 -13.96 -28.10
N ASN A 716 24.73 -13.90 -28.52
CA ASN A 716 25.25 -12.92 -29.49
C ASN A 716 24.87 -11.48 -29.12
N LYS A 717 25.07 -11.13 -27.84
CA LYS A 717 24.80 -9.79 -27.30
C LYS A 717 25.98 -9.28 -26.51
N SER A 718 26.24 -7.97 -26.59
CA SER A 718 27.26 -7.31 -25.80
C SER A 718 26.86 -5.89 -25.43
N ILE A 719 27.48 -5.36 -24.39
CA ILE A 719 27.36 -3.97 -23.95
C ILE A 719 28.76 -3.46 -23.66
N SER A 720 29.03 -2.21 -24.04
CA SER A 720 30.35 -1.59 -23.84
C SER A 720 30.25 -0.20 -23.25
N MET A 721 31.28 0.23 -22.54
CA MET A 721 31.43 1.59 -22.02
C MET A 721 32.88 2.05 -22.17
N ASP A 722 33.08 3.36 -22.18
CA ASP A 722 34.41 3.95 -22.00
C ASP A 722 34.75 3.96 -20.50
N PRO A 723 35.84 3.30 -20.05
CA PRO A 723 36.25 3.33 -18.64
C PRO A 723 36.49 4.74 -18.09
N ASP A 724 36.79 5.73 -18.93
CA ASP A 724 36.99 7.11 -18.49
C ASP A 724 35.67 7.82 -18.11
N ASN A 725 34.51 7.24 -18.46
CA ASN A 725 33.20 7.74 -18.01
C ASN A 725 32.84 7.29 -16.57
N TYR A 726 33.54 6.29 -16.02
CA TYR A 726 33.35 5.87 -14.63
C TYR A 726 33.97 6.92 -13.67
N PRO A 727 33.29 7.35 -12.59
CA PRO A 727 32.11 6.73 -11.96
C PRO A 727 30.74 7.33 -12.34
N SER A 728 30.64 8.15 -13.39
CA SER A 728 29.36 8.77 -13.82
C SER A 728 28.57 7.92 -14.82
N GLU A 729 29.14 6.81 -15.25
CA GLU A 729 28.51 5.80 -16.10
C GLU A 729 29.02 4.41 -15.70
N ASP A 730 28.13 3.42 -15.74
CA ASP A 730 28.48 2.02 -15.52
C ASP A 730 27.55 1.11 -16.32
N ILE A 731 27.99 -0.11 -16.60
CA ILE A 731 27.23 -1.13 -17.32
C ILE A 731 27.13 -2.41 -16.49
N CYS A 732 26.05 -3.15 -16.68
CA CYS A 732 25.74 -4.37 -15.96
C CYS A 732 25.13 -5.43 -16.86
N ILE A 733 25.42 -6.69 -16.52
CA ILE A 733 24.72 -7.85 -17.03
C ILE A 733 23.87 -8.46 -15.92
N VAL A 734 22.61 -8.72 -16.24
CA VAL A 734 21.73 -9.59 -15.46
C VAL A 734 21.43 -10.81 -16.31
N TYR A 735 21.87 -11.98 -15.85
CA TYR A 735 21.71 -13.25 -16.58
C TYR A 735 21.08 -14.31 -15.68
N LEU A 736 19.98 -14.89 -16.14
CA LEU A 736 19.28 -16.00 -15.49
C LEU A 736 19.55 -17.28 -16.30
N GLY A 737 20.13 -18.28 -15.67
CA GLY A 737 20.51 -19.52 -16.33
C GLY A 737 20.30 -20.75 -15.46
N GLN A 738 20.43 -21.92 -16.08
CA GLN A 738 20.42 -23.21 -15.40
C GLN A 738 21.72 -23.96 -15.67
N HIS A 739 22.33 -24.47 -14.60
CA HIS A 739 23.52 -25.33 -14.69
C HIS A 739 23.38 -26.47 -13.68
N ASN A 740 23.54 -27.73 -14.11
CA ASN A 740 23.44 -28.92 -13.25
C ASN A 740 22.20 -28.96 -12.33
N ASN A 741 21.03 -28.56 -12.85
CA ASN A 741 19.76 -28.44 -12.12
C ASN A 741 19.68 -27.31 -11.07
N GLN A 742 20.66 -26.42 -11.04
CA GLN A 742 20.65 -25.23 -10.20
C GLN A 742 20.22 -24.02 -11.02
N ASN A 743 19.40 -23.16 -10.42
CA ASN A 743 19.04 -21.87 -11.01
C ASN A 743 20.04 -20.81 -10.55
N ILE A 744 20.57 -20.06 -11.51
CA ILE A 744 21.62 -19.06 -11.27
C ILE A 744 21.16 -17.72 -11.79
N LEU A 745 21.07 -16.72 -10.90
CA LEU A 745 20.81 -15.33 -11.26
C LEU A 745 22.09 -14.51 -11.05
N LEU A 746 22.85 -14.32 -12.12
CA LEU A 746 24.06 -13.49 -12.13
C LEU A 746 23.69 -12.01 -12.25
N ILE A 747 24.24 -11.19 -11.35
CA ILE A 747 24.09 -9.73 -11.40
C ILE A 747 25.44 -9.10 -11.13
N TRP A 748 26.05 -8.51 -12.16
CA TRP A 748 27.31 -7.79 -11.97
C TRP A 748 27.59 -6.73 -13.04
N GLY A 749 28.26 -5.66 -12.64
CA GLY A 749 28.72 -4.58 -13.51
C GLY A 749 30.23 -4.37 -13.51
N TYR A 750 30.71 -3.34 -14.22
CA TYR A 750 32.13 -2.98 -14.19
C TYR A 750 32.54 -2.50 -12.78
N GLY A 751 31.76 -1.60 -12.20
CA GLY A 751 31.87 -1.15 -10.82
C GLY A 751 30.66 -1.52 -9.95
N TRP A 752 30.63 -0.95 -8.75
CA TRP A 752 29.55 -1.17 -7.81
C TRP A 752 28.25 -0.51 -8.29
N GLN A 753 28.32 0.62 -9.01
CA GLN A 753 27.14 1.31 -9.55
C GLN A 753 26.42 0.45 -10.58
N GLY A 754 27.15 -0.21 -11.48
CA GLY A 754 26.59 -1.14 -12.45
C GLY A 754 25.94 -2.33 -11.75
N THR A 755 26.65 -2.94 -10.80
CA THR A 755 26.11 -4.06 -10.00
C THR A 755 24.83 -3.65 -9.27
N TYR A 756 24.84 -2.48 -8.61
CA TYR A 756 23.69 -1.94 -7.89
C TYR A 756 22.53 -1.61 -8.84
N ALA A 757 22.80 -1.08 -10.04
CA ALA A 757 21.79 -0.81 -11.06
C ALA A 757 21.08 -2.10 -11.51
N GLY A 758 21.85 -3.17 -11.75
CA GLY A 758 21.30 -4.49 -12.05
C GLY A 758 20.43 -5.02 -10.92
N SER A 759 20.90 -4.93 -9.68
CA SER A 759 20.13 -5.32 -8.51
C SER A 759 18.87 -4.48 -8.31
N LEU A 760 18.93 -3.17 -8.60
CA LEU A 760 17.79 -2.26 -8.49
C LEU A 760 16.72 -2.57 -9.53
N ILE A 761 17.11 -2.85 -10.78
CA ILE A 761 16.19 -3.35 -11.82
C ILE A 761 15.54 -4.67 -11.37
N MET A 762 16.32 -5.56 -10.76
CA MET A 762 15.80 -6.84 -10.24
C MET A 762 14.96 -6.71 -8.97
N SER A 763 14.89 -5.52 -8.34
CA SER A 763 14.04 -5.28 -7.17
C SER A 763 12.55 -5.15 -7.49
N SER A 764 12.18 -5.09 -8.77
CA SER A 764 10.81 -4.81 -9.22
C SER A 764 10.16 -6.03 -9.90
N PRO A 765 9.14 -6.66 -9.29
CA PRO A 765 8.40 -7.76 -9.93
C PRO A 765 7.71 -7.37 -11.25
N SER A 766 7.39 -6.08 -11.45
CA SER A 766 6.82 -5.61 -12.71
C SER A 766 7.82 -5.67 -13.87
N ILE A 767 9.12 -5.48 -13.58
CA ILE A 767 10.21 -5.65 -14.56
C ILE A 767 10.35 -7.12 -14.94
N TRP A 768 10.23 -8.03 -13.97
CA TRP A 768 10.23 -9.48 -14.25
C TRP A 768 9.10 -9.89 -15.17
N SER A 769 7.94 -9.22 -15.07
CA SER A 769 6.82 -9.43 -15.99
C SER A 769 7.06 -8.78 -17.35
N TYR A 770 7.52 -7.53 -17.37
CA TYR A 770 7.73 -6.75 -18.60
C TYR A 770 8.79 -7.37 -19.51
N TYR A 771 9.92 -7.81 -18.94
CA TYR A 771 10.95 -8.55 -19.65
C TYR A 771 10.78 -10.07 -19.51
N GLY A 772 9.60 -10.57 -19.15
CA GLY A 772 9.40 -11.93 -18.64
C GLY A 772 9.81 -13.07 -19.56
N TYR A 773 9.83 -12.86 -20.88
CA TYR A 773 10.30 -13.84 -21.86
C TYR A 773 11.83 -13.80 -22.09
N ASN A 774 12.54 -12.87 -21.45
CA ASN A 774 13.98 -12.78 -21.50
C ASN A 774 14.60 -13.53 -20.31
N HIS A 775 15.87 -13.90 -20.50
CA HIS A 775 16.75 -14.42 -19.45
C HIS A 775 18.04 -13.61 -19.30
N LEU A 776 18.18 -12.54 -20.08
CA LEU A 776 19.36 -11.68 -20.15
C LEU A 776 18.90 -10.23 -20.32
N LEU A 777 19.39 -9.35 -19.44
CA LEU A 777 19.34 -7.89 -19.59
C LEU A 777 20.75 -7.34 -19.62
N LEU A 778 20.97 -6.40 -20.52
CA LEU A 778 22.15 -5.55 -20.56
C LEU A 778 21.71 -4.16 -20.11
N ILE A 779 22.35 -3.66 -19.07
CA ILE A 779 21.89 -2.49 -18.33
C ILE A 779 22.98 -1.43 -18.38
N ARG A 780 22.60 -0.18 -18.62
CA ARG A 780 23.47 0.99 -18.51
C ARG A 780 22.87 1.96 -17.51
N TRP A 781 23.71 2.45 -16.61
CA TRP A 781 23.40 3.54 -15.71
C TRP A 781 24.21 4.79 -16.07
N HIS A 782 23.59 5.95 -15.96
CA HIS A 782 24.22 7.25 -16.12
C HIS A 782 23.81 8.19 -14.98
N ASP A 783 24.79 8.77 -14.31
CA ASP A 783 24.59 9.78 -13.26
C ASP A 783 24.15 11.12 -13.88
N PHE A 784 22.85 11.27 -14.13
CA PHE A 784 22.31 12.48 -14.78
C PHE A 784 22.22 13.67 -13.84
N ASN A 785 22.10 13.41 -12.54
CA ASN A 785 21.94 14.45 -11.53
C ASN A 785 23.26 14.79 -10.80
N THR A 786 24.35 14.07 -11.09
CA THR A 786 25.70 14.22 -10.54
C THR A 786 25.81 13.98 -9.03
N ASP A 787 24.93 13.14 -8.47
CA ASP A 787 24.95 12.76 -7.06
C ASP A 787 25.76 11.48 -6.77
N GLY A 788 26.21 10.77 -7.82
CA GLY A 788 27.00 9.55 -7.74
C GLY A 788 26.26 8.33 -7.21
N TYR A 789 24.93 8.42 -7.02
CA TYR A 789 24.07 7.35 -6.52
C TYR A 789 23.18 6.80 -7.63
N VAL A 790 22.92 5.49 -7.58
CA VAL A 790 22.18 4.81 -8.62
C VAL A 790 20.67 4.93 -8.39
N GLN A 791 19.98 5.65 -9.26
CA GLN A 791 18.54 5.83 -9.20
C GLN A 791 17.82 5.10 -10.33
N MET A 792 16.60 4.58 -10.08
CA MET A 792 15.84 3.84 -11.09
C MET A 792 15.61 4.66 -12.39
N THR A 793 15.45 5.98 -12.28
CA THR A 793 15.23 6.90 -13.41
C THR A 793 16.46 7.09 -14.30
N GLU A 794 17.63 6.66 -13.83
CA GLU A 794 18.93 6.79 -14.50
C GLU A 794 19.37 5.49 -15.19
N ILE A 795 18.58 4.43 -15.02
CA ILE A 795 18.89 3.11 -15.55
C ILE A 795 18.15 2.89 -16.85
N SER A 796 18.88 2.40 -17.85
CA SER A 796 18.33 1.97 -19.13
C SER A 796 18.67 0.51 -19.39
N VAL A 797 17.70 -0.23 -19.95
CA VAL A 797 17.93 -1.58 -20.47
C VAL A 797 18.21 -1.46 -21.96
N GLU A 798 19.39 -1.85 -22.40
CA GLU A 798 19.77 -1.75 -23.80
C GLU A 798 19.05 -2.80 -24.63
N THR A 799 18.18 -2.33 -25.52
CA THR A 799 17.50 -3.17 -26.49
C THR A 799 18.40 -3.38 -27.71
N TYR A 800 19.02 -4.56 -27.78
CA TYR A 800 19.64 -5.16 -28.97
C TYR A 800 20.66 -4.27 -29.71
N VAL A 801 21.94 -4.51 -29.44
CA VAL A 801 23.04 -4.18 -30.36
C VAL A 801 23.62 -5.46 -30.94
#